data_AF-A0A0D7X5J8-F1
#
_entry.id   AF-A0A0D7X5J8-F1
#
_cell.length_a   1.000
_cell.length_b   1.000
_cell.length_c   1.000
_cell.angle_alpha   90.00
_cell.angle_beta   90.00
_cell.angle_gamma   90.00
#
_symmetry.space_group_name_H-M   'P 1'
#
loop_
_entity.id
_entity.type
_entity.pdbx_description
1 polymer ?
#
loop_
_entity_poly.entity_id
_entity_poly.type
_entity_poly.pdbx_seq_one_letter_code
_entity_poly.pdbx_strand_id
1 'polypeptide(L)'
;MAFVETRDFIQVTANNGKTNFSYIFEGNEDERLFNSKIHKSKMKYYSKEAIKEIEEWSKKGYGIYFLPNGGGYRNDEITEFRACFIDMDIKDEIEHEIIAAGFTGSPNELQELVKSKFYSLNSAEKTNYKQIFRSRVSELKQRGIPPSAIVETKNGFHVYYLLNNDTQRHQFETLEGFLIYIFNADMAVKNPARLLRVPDTLHLKDPNDPFTIKLEEWNRGIRYDAEDLIVRLRTVIEKVSIEADSQLCVNSRKAPTHNTKLLPKKRGLPSRIAIDYSSMDVGNIPLISKGFKGLPELKRKLELDNQDDLCYIDRDDIRQFLKRQNLKHLLGIDSDRFYCIFHNSSNSTSGNIYSYDDKWFYKCHSSRCGVHYDIVQIIERISRLPIHKAFDYLKELYNIAEIKTEWQLDQERLIEFNIEFLERFKYDMDLQENYPYLTKFLKTKGTLGLLIQIHEVARRKLPQLAKMRNMDSSNAIVFAPMRKVIEELLSENSDLRNINKANTKVVIMIFMYLLNCVGVDQLPIEMQRGIEQYQKESRKNNIIHYNNIARYYEIVSMDTERLILAEEMSKFFYQNHLTISNFNREQLISLCGVEEGNRVFPDRSEEEIPGLNQSISKEISRVVNNLIWEKGWTHESEIIEHMDVSGFSLKQLYRDNFKYIPKKKSVELDSIAVLDNDVGFQKWSYGFLAKKLSMNIPAIISNQEYRKARVNKLLRKQFDIPIHIKGFVYHQEISEQGKQLEDKASHILRLKQHDLSLSNAKIASLVGCSRQYVSNVLKCRD
;
A
#
# COMPACT_ATOMS: atom_id res chain seq x y z
N MET A 1 26.79 7.14 -41.26
CA MET A 1 27.14 8.13 -40.20
C MET A 1 25.95 8.51 -39.31
N ALA A 2 24.69 8.23 -39.69
CA ALA A 2 23.47 8.74 -39.04
C ALA A 2 23.01 8.05 -37.73
N PHE A 3 23.91 7.49 -36.91
CA PHE A 3 23.53 6.95 -35.58
C PHE A 3 24.66 7.07 -34.55
N VAL A 4 25.76 7.76 -34.86
CA VAL A 4 26.93 7.77 -33.96
C VAL A 4 26.64 8.58 -32.71
N GLU A 5 26.06 9.78 -32.86
CA GLU A 5 25.69 10.65 -31.75
C GLU A 5 24.48 10.11 -30.98
N THR A 6 23.46 9.59 -31.67
CA THR A 6 22.32 8.91 -31.02
C THR A 6 22.75 7.69 -30.21
N ARG A 7 23.68 6.89 -30.73
CA ARG A 7 24.29 5.79 -29.97
C ARG A 7 25.01 6.31 -28.74
N ASP A 8 25.85 7.32 -28.90
CA ASP A 8 26.61 7.92 -27.78
C ASP A 8 25.67 8.49 -26.72
N PHE A 9 24.65 9.26 -27.13
CA PHE A 9 23.59 9.78 -26.27
C PHE A 9 22.89 8.69 -25.46
N ILE A 10 22.41 7.62 -26.10
CA ILE A 10 21.69 6.55 -25.41
C ILE A 10 22.63 5.77 -24.49
N GLN A 11 23.84 5.44 -24.96
CA GLN A 11 24.82 4.70 -24.16
C GLN A 11 25.25 5.51 -22.94
N VAL A 12 25.60 6.78 -23.11
CA VAL A 12 25.98 7.65 -22.00
C VAL A 12 24.80 7.87 -21.05
N THR A 13 23.60 8.19 -21.55
CA THR A 13 22.40 8.33 -20.69
C THR A 13 22.15 7.07 -19.87
N ALA A 14 22.36 5.89 -20.46
CA ALA A 14 22.25 4.60 -19.79
C ALA A 14 23.46 4.24 -18.89
N ASN A 15 24.44 5.13 -18.76
CA ASN A 15 25.73 4.89 -18.09
C ASN A 15 26.45 3.63 -18.61
N ASN A 16 26.47 3.48 -19.94
CA ASN A 16 26.91 2.29 -20.69
C ASN A 16 26.19 0.98 -20.29
N GLY A 17 25.08 1.08 -19.57
CA GLY A 17 24.23 -0.02 -19.15
C GLY A 17 23.19 -0.40 -20.19
N LYS A 18 22.25 -1.25 -19.78
CA LYS A 18 21.13 -1.64 -20.62
C LYS A 18 20.00 -0.60 -20.52
N THR A 19 19.26 -0.46 -21.62
CA THR A 19 18.13 0.46 -21.79
C THR A 19 16.89 -0.32 -22.21
N ASN A 20 15.74 0.18 -21.79
CA ASN A 20 14.43 -0.33 -22.16
C ASN A 20 13.89 0.46 -23.35
N PHE A 21 13.43 -0.23 -24.40
CA PHE A 21 12.77 0.39 -25.57
C PHE A 21 11.30 0.01 -25.61
N SER A 22 10.45 0.96 -26.00
CA SER A 22 9.03 0.73 -26.24
C SER A 22 8.68 1.20 -27.64
N TYR A 23 7.86 0.40 -28.31
CA TYR A 23 7.36 0.65 -29.65
C TYR A 23 5.84 0.80 -29.55
N ILE A 24 5.34 1.96 -29.95
CA ILE A 24 3.92 2.31 -29.88
C ILE A 24 3.42 2.58 -31.29
N PHE A 25 2.35 1.93 -31.72
CA PHE A 25 1.81 2.10 -33.06
C PHE A 25 1.27 3.53 -33.24
N GLU A 26 1.67 4.21 -34.32
CA GLU A 26 1.29 5.61 -34.56
C GLU A 26 0.40 5.82 -35.79
N GLY A 27 -0.15 4.78 -36.41
CA GLY A 27 -1.07 4.88 -37.56
C GLY A 27 -2.40 5.61 -37.26
N ASN A 28 -3.36 5.54 -38.19
CA ASN A 28 -4.68 6.20 -38.05
C ASN A 28 -5.48 5.69 -36.83
N GLU A 29 -6.50 6.44 -36.40
CA GLU A 29 -7.25 6.12 -35.16
C GLU A 29 -7.91 4.74 -35.19
N ASP A 30 -8.44 4.31 -36.33
CA ASP A 30 -9.07 3.00 -36.50
C ASP A 30 -8.05 1.85 -36.37
N GLU A 31 -6.86 1.98 -36.98
CA GLU A 31 -5.78 1.00 -36.85
C GLU A 31 -5.17 0.96 -35.45
N ARG A 32 -5.15 2.10 -34.72
CA ARG A 32 -4.71 2.13 -33.31
C ARG A 32 -5.63 1.33 -32.40
N LEU A 33 -6.93 1.27 -32.68
CA LEU A 33 -7.88 0.43 -31.96
C LEU A 33 -7.55 -1.07 -32.12
N PHE A 34 -7.20 -1.51 -33.33
CA PHE A 34 -6.82 -2.90 -33.62
C PHE A 34 -5.39 -3.27 -33.19
N ASN A 35 -4.44 -2.33 -33.27
CA ASN A 35 -3.02 -2.54 -32.97
C ASN A 35 -2.56 -1.94 -31.62
N SER A 36 -3.47 -1.80 -30.66
CA SER A 36 -3.27 -1.12 -29.36
C SER A 36 -2.21 -1.74 -28.42
N LYS A 37 -1.51 -2.80 -28.83
CA LYS A 37 -0.46 -3.44 -28.02
C LYS A 37 0.84 -2.63 -28.09
N ILE A 38 1.24 -2.08 -26.95
CA ILE A 38 2.59 -1.55 -26.74
C ILE A 38 3.57 -2.72 -26.75
N HIS A 39 4.53 -2.69 -27.68
CA HIS A 39 5.60 -3.69 -27.72
C HIS A 39 6.79 -3.18 -26.90
N LYS A 40 7.21 -3.96 -25.91
CA LYS A 40 8.34 -3.64 -25.03
C LYS A 40 9.49 -4.57 -25.35
N SER A 41 10.69 -4.01 -25.51
CA SER A 41 11.88 -4.82 -25.71
C SER A 41 12.36 -5.42 -24.37
N LYS A 42 13.18 -6.47 -24.40
CA LYS A 42 13.94 -6.85 -23.21
C LYS A 42 15.06 -5.83 -23.00
N MET A 43 15.35 -5.48 -21.75
CA MET A 43 16.43 -4.58 -21.37
C MET A 43 17.74 -5.01 -22.06
N LYS A 44 18.27 -4.17 -22.95
CA LYS A 44 19.44 -4.50 -23.80
C LYS A 44 20.34 -3.28 -24.00
N TYR A 45 21.60 -3.52 -24.34
CA TYR A 45 22.51 -2.45 -24.74
C TYR A 45 22.06 -1.87 -26.10
N TYR A 46 22.37 -0.60 -26.36
CA TYR A 46 22.21 -0.02 -27.70
C TYR A 46 23.29 -0.62 -28.63
N SER A 47 22.96 -1.79 -29.18
CA SER A 47 23.83 -2.61 -30.03
C SER A 47 23.34 -2.63 -31.48
N LYS A 48 24.08 -3.29 -32.37
CA LYS A 48 23.64 -3.48 -33.77
C LYS A 48 22.29 -4.21 -33.86
N GLU A 49 22.03 -5.13 -32.94
CA GLU A 49 20.77 -5.87 -32.84
C GLU A 49 19.61 -4.94 -32.43
N ALA A 50 19.85 -4.03 -31.48
CA ALA A 50 18.85 -3.05 -31.06
C ALA A 50 18.50 -2.07 -32.20
N ILE A 51 19.51 -1.63 -32.97
CA ILE A 51 19.30 -0.76 -34.14
C ILE A 51 18.44 -1.45 -35.19
N LYS A 52 18.73 -2.72 -35.52
CA LYS A 52 17.92 -3.49 -36.46
C LYS A 52 16.46 -3.61 -36.02
N GLU A 53 16.22 -3.89 -34.74
CA GLU A 53 14.87 -3.95 -34.19
C GLU A 53 14.17 -2.59 -34.26
N ILE A 54 14.86 -1.49 -33.94
CA ILE A 54 14.32 -0.13 -34.06
C ILE A 54 13.91 0.17 -35.52
N GLU A 55 14.77 -0.16 -36.49
CA GLU A 55 14.48 0.00 -37.91
C GLU A 55 13.29 -0.85 -38.37
N GLU A 56 13.18 -2.09 -37.89
CA GLU A 56 12.06 -3.00 -38.19
C GLU A 56 10.73 -2.46 -37.67
N TRP A 57 10.68 -1.96 -36.43
CA TRP A 57 9.45 -1.40 -35.86
C TRP A 57 9.08 -0.06 -36.48
N SER A 58 10.08 0.78 -36.79
CA SER A 58 9.87 2.06 -37.48
C SER A 58 9.22 1.84 -38.86
N LYS A 59 9.69 0.85 -39.64
CA LYS A 59 9.08 0.46 -40.93
C LYS A 59 7.64 -0.04 -40.81
N LYS A 60 7.24 -0.54 -39.63
CA LYS A 60 5.87 -1.00 -39.34
C LYS A 60 4.93 0.11 -38.85
N GLY A 61 5.38 1.38 -38.87
CA GLY A 61 4.55 2.50 -38.42
C GLY A 61 4.54 2.72 -36.90
N TYR A 62 5.52 2.17 -36.17
CA TYR A 62 5.63 2.37 -34.73
C TYR A 62 6.58 3.51 -34.40
N GLY A 63 6.14 4.39 -33.50
CA GLY A 63 6.98 5.38 -32.85
C GLY A 63 7.93 4.70 -31.87
N ILE A 64 9.17 5.17 -31.85
CA ILE A 64 10.25 4.57 -31.07
C ILE A 64 10.52 5.41 -29.82
N TYR A 65 10.49 4.75 -28.67
CA TYR A 65 10.72 5.36 -27.36
C TYR A 65 11.73 4.57 -26.55
N PHE A 66 12.44 5.25 -25.66
CA PHE A 66 13.32 4.64 -24.68
C PHE A 66 13.02 5.19 -23.27
N LEU A 67 13.43 4.42 -22.27
CA LEU A 67 13.31 4.80 -20.86
C LEU A 67 14.71 5.20 -20.35
N PRO A 68 14.94 6.49 -19.99
CA PRO A 68 16.28 6.97 -19.60
C PRO A 68 16.80 6.33 -18.30
N ASN A 69 15.90 6.16 -17.32
CA ASN A 69 16.20 5.56 -16.02
C ASN A 69 16.27 4.02 -16.10
N GLY A 70 16.97 3.39 -15.16
CA GLY A 70 17.23 1.94 -15.17
C GLY A 70 16.37 1.13 -14.18
N GLY A 71 16.21 -0.16 -14.45
CA GLY A 71 15.37 -1.08 -13.68
C GLY A 71 14.33 -1.77 -14.57
N GLY A 72 13.04 -1.53 -14.31
CA GLY A 72 11.92 -2.06 -15.10
C GLY A 72 11.19 -1.04 -15.98
N TYR A 73 9.91 -1.31 -16.27
CA TYR A 73 9.03 -0.49 -17.10
C TYR A 73 7.96 0.26 -16.29
N ARG A 74 7.89 0.01 -14.97
CA ARG A 74 6.97 0.66 -14.04
C ARG A 74 7.72 1.49 -13.02
N ASN A 75 7.09 2.52 -12.46
CA ASN A 75 7.70 3.48 -11.52
C ASN A 75 8.25 2.82 -10.25
N ASP A 76 7.65 1.70 -9.83
CA ASP A 76 8.07 0.89 -8.68
C ASP A 76 9.24 -0.05 -9.02
N GLU A 77 9.46 -0.34 -10.29
CA GLU A 77 10.56 -1.16 -10.80
C GLU A 77 11.81 -0.33 -11.16
N ILE A 78 11.73 1.00 -11.17
CA ILE A 78 12.89 1.87 -11.44
C ILE A 78 13.80 1.90 -10.21
N THR A 79 15.05 1.49 -10.40
CA THR A 79 16.08 1.41 -9.34
C THR A 79 17.27 2.32 -9.61
N GLU A 80 17.42 2.87 -10.83
CA GLU A 80 18.53 3.74 -11.20
C GLU A 80 18.00 5.06 -11.81
N PHE A 81 18.24 6.18 -11.13
CA PHE A 81 17.79 7.52 -11.55
C PHE A 81 18.92 8.22 -12.31
N ARG A 82 19.05 7.91 -13.60
CA ARG A 82 20.17 8.31 -14.45
C ARG A 82 20.00 9.71 -15.05
N ALA A 83 18.77 10.17 -15.20
CA ALA A 83 18.46 11.48 -15.79
C ALA A 83 17.14 12.03 -15.25
N CYS A 84 17.10 13.35 -15.03
CA CYS A 84 15.85 14.12 -15.02
C CYS A 84 15.55 14.59 -16.44
N PHE A 85 14.27 14.80 -16.75
CA PHE A 85 13.87 15.19 -18.09
C PHE A 85 12.60 16.03 -18.11
N ILE A 86 12.44 16.84 -19.15
CA ILE A 86 11.26 17.66 -19.37
C ILE A 86 10.72 17.41 -20.76
N ASP A 87 9.42 17.12 -20.82
CA ASP A 87 8.64 16.94 -22.02
C ASP A 87 7.84 18.23 -22.22
N MET A 88 8.34 19.13 -23.07
CA MET A 88 7.66 20.37 -23.44
C MET A 88 6.85 20.11 -24.70
N ASP A 89 5.52 20.15 -24.63
CA ASP A 89 4.61 20.08 -25.77
C ASP A 89 3.76 21.34 -25.85
N ILE A 90 3.49 21.81 -27.07
CA ILE A 90 2.64 22.99 -27.32
C ILE A 90 1.27 22.85 -26.64
N LYS A 91 0.69 21.64 -26.58
CA LYS A 91 -0.61 21.44 -25.94
C LYS A 91 -0.60 21.76 -24.45
N ASP A 92 0.47 21.42 -23.76
CA ASP A 92 0.63 21.67 -22.32
C ASP A 92 0.75 23.17 -22.06
N GLU A 93 1.47 23.91 -22.93
CA GLU A 93 1.57 25.36 -22.86
C GLU A 93 0.22 26.05 -23.09
N ILE A 94 -0.55 25.59 -24.08
CA ILE A 94 -1.90 26.10 -24.36
C ILE A 94 -2.82 25.87 -23.15
N GLU A 95 -2.75 24.69 -22.53
CA GLU A 95 -3.52 24.39 -21.32
C GLU A 95 -3.18 25.37 -20.19
N HIS A 96 -1.88 25.61 -19.96
CA HIS A 96 -1.43 26.57 -18.97
C HIS A 96 -1.93 28.00 -19.26
N GLU A 97 -1.87 28.46 -20.52
CA GLU A 97 -2.40 29.77 -20.92
C GLU A 97 -3.91 29.91 -20.60
N ILE A 98 -4.71 28.87 -20.89
CA ILE A 98 -6.16 28.87 -20.65
C ILE A 98 -6.47 28.89 -19.14
N ILE A 99 -5.74 28.11 -18.35
CA ILE A 99 -5.88 28.10 -16.89
C ILE A 99 -5.47 29.45 -16.31
N ALA A 100 -4.34 30.02 -16.76
CA ALA A 100 -3.86 31.32 -16.31
C ALA A 100 -4.83 32.47 -16.64
N ALA A 101 -5.60 32.34 -17.73
CA ALA A 101 -6.67 33.26 -18.10
C ALA A 101 -7.94 33.13 -17.23
N GLY A 102 -7.97 32.22 -16.24
CA GLY A 102 -9.05 32.10 -15.27
C GLY A 102 -10.15 31.10 -15.65
N PHE A 103 -9.84 30.09 -16.46
CA PHE A 103 -10.79 29.03 -16.78
C PHE A 103 -11.29 28.28 -15.53
N THR A 104 -12.61 28.07 -15.44
CA THR A 104 -13.30 27.42 -14.30
C THR A 104 -14.19 26.24 -14.69
N GLY A 105 -14.12 25.81 -15.96
CA GLY A 105 -14.90 24.67 -16.46
C GLY A 105 -14.32 23.31 -16.08
N SER A 106 -14.96 22.26 -16.58
CA SER A 106 -14.57 20.87 -16.35
C SER A 106 -13.28 20.48 -17.10
N PRO A 107 -12.58 19.41 -16.67
CA PRO A 107 -11.39 18.93 -17.36
C PRO A 107 -11.62 18.52 -18.82
N ASN A 108 -12.81 18.02 -19.16
CA ASN A 108 -13.14 17.63 -20.53
C ASN A 108 -13.28 18.86 -21.44
N GLU A 109 -13.96 19.90 -20.94
CA GLU A 109 -14.08 21.17 -21.67
C GLU A 109 -12.70 21.82 -21.88
N LEU A 110 -11.82 21.78 -20.87
CA LEU A 110 -10.44 22.24 -21.01
C LEU A 110 -9.70 21.48 -22.12
N GLN A 111 -9.80 20.15 -22.13
CA GLN A 111 -9.15 19.32 -23.16
C GLN A 111 -9.69 19.61 -24.57
N GLU A 112 -11.00 19.84 -24.73
CA GLU A 112 -11.59 20.22 -26.01
C GLU A 112 -11.09 21.59 -26.49
N LEU A 113 -11.01 22.57 -25.58
CA LEU A 113 -10.48 23.91 -25.89
C LEU A 113 -9.00 23.86 -26.29
N VAL A 114 -8.18 23.13 -25.54
CA VAL A 114 -6.75 22.91 -25.87
C VAL A 114 -6.62 22.24 -27.23
N LYS A 115 -7.41 21.20 -27.49
CA LYS A 115 -7.41 20.48 -28.77
C LYS A 115 -7.80 21.40 -29.92
N SER A 116 -8.89 22.16 -29.76
CA SER A 116 -9.38 23.11 -30.76
C SER A 116 -8.32 24.16 -31.10
N LYS A 117 -7.76 24.83 -30.08
CA LYS A 117 -6.72 25.84 -30.26
C LYS A 117 -5.45 25.25 -30.87
N PHE A 118 -5.02 24.05 -30.47
CA PHE A 118 -3.84 23.40 -31.05
C PHE A 118 -4.00 23.13 -32.55
N TYR A 119 -5.17 22.64 -32.98
CA TYR A 119 -5.43 22.35 -34.39
C TYR A 119 -5.67 23.60 -35.24
N SER A 120 -6.05 24.73 -34.63
CA SER A 120 -6.15 26.01 -35.35
C SER A 120 -4.79 26.68 -35.60
N LEU A 121 -3.72 26.27 -34.90
CA LEU A 121 -2.40 26.87 -35.06
C LEU A 121 -1.80 26.58 -36.45
N ASN A 122 -1.35 27.63 -37.12
CA ASN A 122 -0.55 27.54 -38.33
C ASN A 122 0.93 27.22 -38.04
N SER A 123 1.72 26.95 -39.08
CA SER A 123 3.14 26.57 -38.94
C SER A 123 4.01 27.66 -38.30
N ALA A 124 3.71 28.94 -38.55
CA ALA A 124 4.45 30.04 -37.94
C ALA A 124 4.17 30.15 -36.44
N GLU A 125 2.91 29.97 -36.02
CA GLU A 125 2.52 29.98 -34.60
C GLU A 125 3.14 28.81 -33.83
N LYS A 126 3.14 27.59 -34.41
CA LYS A 126 3.84 26.43 -33.82
C LYS A 126 5.35 26.67 -33.69
N THR A 127 5.95 27.36 -34.66
CA THR A 127 7.36 27.77 -34.61
C THR A 127 7.60 28.76 -33.46
N ASN A 128 6.68 29.71 -33.25
CA ASN A 128 6.78 30.67 -32.15
C ASN A 128 6.74 29.98 -30.77
N TYR A 129 5.86 29.00 -30.57
CA TYR A 129 5.86 28.20 -29.33
C TYR A 129 7.19 27.49 -29.10
N LYS A 130 7.77 26.86 -30.14
CA LYS A 130 9.10 26.27 -30.05
C LYS A 130 10.19 27.30 -29.71
N GLN A 131 10.08 28.53 -30.23
CA GLN A 131 10.98 29.63 -29.88
C GLN A 131 10.89 29.98 -28.39
N ILE A 132 9.68 30.02 -27.81
CA ILE A 132 9.46 30.25 -26.37
C ILE A 132 10.15 29.17 -25.54
N PHE A 133 9.98 27.89 -25.90
CA PHE A 133 10.65 26.78 -25.22
C PHE A 133 12.18 26.91 -25.27
N ARG A 134 12.75 27.24 -26.43
CA ARG A 134 14.20 27.48 -26.58
C ARG A 134 14.69 28.65 -25.73
N SER A 135 13.89 29.71 -25.62
CA SER A 135 14.24 30.85 -24.77
C SER A 135 14.31 30.47 -23.29
N ARG A 136 13.36 29.68 -22.79
CA ARG A 136 13.38 29.17 -21.40
C ARG A 136 14.59 28.29 -21.12
N VAL A 137 14.94 27.40 -22.05
CA VAL A 137 16.13 26.54 -21.92
C VAL A 137 17.41 27.39 -21.93
N SER A 138 17.46 28.42 -22.79
CA SER A 138 18.59 29.33 -22.87
C SER A 138 18.79 30.13 -21.58
N GLU A 139 17.71 30.51 -20.90
CA GLU A 139 17.76 31.21 -19.62
C GLU A 139 18.43 30.35 -18.53
N LEU A 140 18.01 29.09 -18.39
CA LEU A 140 18.64 28.14 -17.46
C LEU A 140 20.12 27.90 -17.77
N LYS A 141 20.45 27.82 -19.07
CA LYS A 141 21.83 27.71 -19.56
C LYS A 141 22.67 28.91 -19.15
N GLN A 142 22.15 30.14 -19.31
CA GLN A 142 22.82 31.38 -18.88
C GLN A 142 22.99 31.45 -17.36
N ARG A 143 22.09 30.84 -16.58
CA ARG A 143 22.19 30.70 -15.12
C ARG A 143 23.16 29.58 -14.68
N GLY A 144 23.94 29.01 -15.59
CA GLY A 144 24.95 28.00 -15.30
C GLY A 144 24.39 26.58 -15.12
N ILE A 145 23.18 26.32 -15.62
CA ILE A 145 22.53 25.01 -15.60
C ILE A 145 22.22 24.56 -17.05
N PRO A 146 23.23 24.35 -17.90
CA PRO A 146 23.03 23.85 -19.26
C PRO A 146 22.40 22.45 -19.27
N PRO A 147 21.53 22.13 -20.23
CA PRO A 147 21.04 20.76 -20.39
C PRO A 147 22.16 19.83 -20.88
N SER A 148 22.08 18.56 -20.49
CA SER A 148 22.94 17.51 -21.01
C SER A 148 22.56 17.13 -22.45
N ALA A 149 21.27 17.16 -22.78
CA ALA A 149 20.78 16.93 -24.14
C ALA A 149 19.46 17.68 -24.41
N ILE A 150 19.23 18.04 -25.67
CA ILE A 150 17.95 18.55 -26.17
C ILE A 150 17.57 17.73 -27.39
N VAL A 151 16.39 17.11 -27.36
CA VAL A 151 15.82 16.34 -28.47
C VAL A 151 14.57 17.05 -28.96
N GLU A 152 14.59 17.53 -30.20
CA GLU A 152 13.43 18.13 -30.84
C GLU A 152 12.43 17.05 -31.25
N THR A 153 11.20 17.20 -30.80
CA THR A 153 10.04 16.41 -31.22
C THR A 153 9.15 17.24 -32.15
N LYS A 154 8.11 16.61 -32.72
CA LYS A 154 7.22 17.28 -33.68
C LYS A 154 6.62 18.58 -33.11
N ASN A 155 6.13 18.53 -31.87
CA ASN A 155 5.40 19.64 -31.24
C ASN A 155 6.15 20.27 -30.05
N GLY A 156 7.44 20.00 -29.87
CA GLY A 156 8.21 20.60 -28.79
C GLY A 156 9.56 19.93 -28.58
N PHE A 157 9.97 19.73 -27.32
CA PHE A 157 11.31 19.25 -26.97
C PHE A 157 11.32 18.31 -25.77
N HIS A 158 12.20 17.32 -25.81
CA HIS A 158 12.66 16.61 -24.62
C HIS A 158 14.01 17.16 -24.17
N VAL A 159 14.09 17.69 -22.96
CA VAL A 159 15.31 18.25 -22.38
C VAL A 159 15.81 17.34 -21.28
N TYR A 160 17.10 17.03 -21.25
CA TYR A 160 17.69 16.06 -20.33
C TYR A 160 18.74 16.71 -19.43
N TYR A 161 18.72 16.34 -18.16
CA TYR A 161 19.77 16.63 -17.18
C TYR A 161 20.27 15.29 -16.61
N LEU A 162 21.43 14.84 -17.10
CA LEU A 162 22.02 13.58 -16.66
C LEU A 162 22.55 13.72 -15.23
N LEU A 163 22.30 12.68 -14.43
CA LEU A 163 22.64 12.64 -13.01
C LEU A 163 23.78 11.65 -12.74
N ASN A 164 24.40 11.78 -11.57
CA ASN A 164 25.34 10.80 -11.07
C ASN A 164 24.61 9.52 -10.57
N ASN A 165 25.31 8.39 -10.59
CA ASN A 165 24.71 7.06 -10.39
C ASN A 165 24.18 6.79 -8.97
N ASP A 166 24.56 7.62 -8.00
CA ASP A 166 24.15 7.55 -6.59
C ASP A 166 22.86 8.33 -6.29
N THR A 167 22.24 8.92 -7.32
CA THR A 167 21.01 9.69 -7.18
C THR A 167 19.87 8.84 -6.64
N GLN A 168 19.27 9.30 -5.54
CA GLN A 168 18.15 8.64 -4.89
C GLN A 168 16.82 9.11 -5.48
N ARG A 169 15.79 8.27 -5.37
CA ARG A 169 14.43 8.53 -5.85
C ARG A 169 13.89 9.89 -5.44
N HIS A 170 14.05 10.26 -4.17
CA HIS A 170 13.52 11.52 -3.64
C HIS A 170 14.23 12.75 -4.24
N GLN A 171 15.51 12.62 -4.60
CA GLN A 171 16.27 13.67 -5.26
C GLN A 171 15.81 13.83 -6.71
N PHE A 172 15.63 12.74 -7.44
CA PHE A 172 14.99 12.74 -8.76
C PHE A 172 13.61 13.41 -8.71
N GLU A 173 12.73 13.00 -7.81
CA GLU A 173 11.38 13.56 -7.68
C GLU A 173 11.39 15.06 -7.36
N THR A 174 12.39 15.52 -6.60
CA THR A 174 12.60 16.95 -6.29
C THR A 174 13.08 17.72 -7.52
N LEU A 175 14.10 17.21 -8.20
CA LEU A 175 14.68 17.80 -9.41
C LEU A 175 13.66 17.90 -10.54
N GLU A 176 12.97 16.81 -10.83
CA GLU A 176 11.91 16.76 -11.83
C GLU A 176 10.81 17.77 -11.49
N GLY A 177 10.40 17.86 -10.22
CA GLY A 177 9.43 18.85 -9.76
C GLY A 177 9.87 20.30 -9.96
N PHE A 178 11.15 20.62 -9.72
CA PHE A 178 11.70 21.95 -9.95
C PHE A 178 11.77 22.31 -11.43
N LEU A 179 12.25 21.38 -12.25
CA LEU A 179 12.33 21.59 -13.68
C LEU A 179 10.92 21.75 -14.30
N ILE A 180 9.95 20.94 -13.90
CA ILE A 180 8.54 21.09 -14.33
C ILE A 180 8.02 22.49 -13.97
N TYR A 181 8.30 22.96 -12.76
CA TYR A 181 7.88 24.29 -12.31
C TYR A 181 8.54 25.40 -13.14
N ILE A 182 9.85 25.32 -13.40
CA ILE A 182 10.57 26.34 -14.17
C ILE A 182 10.09 26.38 -15.64
N PHE A 183 9.78 25.23 -16.22
CA PHE A 183 9.42 25.13 -17.63
C PHE A 183 7.90 25.22 -17.91
N ASN A 184 7.05 25.30 -16.88
CA ASN A 184 5.59 25.17 -16.96
C ASN A 184 5.15 23.86 -17.67
N ALA A 185 5.89 22.78 -17.44
CA ALA A 185 5.54 21.48 -17.99
C ALA A 185 4.38 20.82 -17.22
N ASP A 186 3.77 19.79 -17.79
CA ASP A 186 2.67 19.07 -17.15
C ASP A 186 3.09 18.46 -15.79
N MET A 187 2.35 18.82 -14.73
CA MET A 187 2.56 18.31 -13.37
C MET A 187 2.30 16.82 -13.20
N ALA A 188 1.62 16.15 -14.14
CA ALA A 188 1.45 14.70 -14.17
C ALA A 188 2.75 13.96 -14.58
N VAL A 189 3.77 14.69 -15.07
CA VAL A 189 5.08 14.17 -15.51
C VAL A 189 6.03 13.95 -14.33
N LYS A 190 5.58 13.38 -13.21
CA LYS A 190 6.46 12.95 -12.09
C LYS A 190 6.80 11.47 -12.16
N ASN A 191 6.96 10.93 -13.36
CA ASN A 191 7.11 9.51 -13.56
C ASN A 191 8.56 9.14 -13.94
N PRO A 192 9.33 8.46 -13.06
CA PRO A 192 10.69 8.03 -13.39
C PRO A 192 10.76 7.00 -14.52
N ALA A 193 9.65 6.33 -14.84
CA ALA A 193 9.50 5.39 -15.96
C ALA A 193 8.93 6.04 -17.25
N ARG A 194 9.07 7.37 -17.42
CA ARG A 194 8.59 8.07 -18.62
C ARG A 194 9.30 7.55 -19.87
N LEU A 195 8.50 7.34 -20.92
CA LEU A 195 8.98 6.98 -22.25
C LEU A 195 9.25 8.25 -23.05
N LEU A 196 10.48 8.40 -23.54
CA LEU A 196 10.89 9.54 -24.37
C LEU A 196 11.35 9.09 -25.74
N ARG A 197 11.25 9.96 -26.73
CA ARG A 197 11.55 9.65 -28.13
C ARG A 197 13.03 9.39 -28.34
N VAL A 198 13.32 8.39 -29.17
CA VAL A 198 14.68 8.11 -29.64
C VAL A 198 15.01 9.05 -30.80
N PRO A 199 16.14 9.79 -30.76
CA PRO A 199 16.59 10.60 -31.89
C PRO A 199 16.85 9.78 -33.16
N ASP A 200 16.84 10.44 -34.32
CA ASP A 200 16.97 9.84 -35.66
C ASP A 200 15.85 8.85 -36.03
N THR A 201 14.76 8.82 -35.25
CA THR A 201 13.56 8.03 -35.57
C THR A 201 12.41 8.93 -36.04
N LEU A 202 11.41 8.34 -36.69
CA LEU A 202 10.27 9.08 -37.22
C LEU A 202 9.12 9.15 -36.21
N HIS A 203 8.51 10.32 -36.12
CA HIS A 203 7.19 10.54 -35.55
C HIS A 203 6.15 10.31 -36.64
N LEU A 204 5.28 9.31 -36.46
CA LEU A 204 4.38 8.83 -37.53
C LEU A 204 2.89 8.97 -37.18
N LYS A 205 2.55 9.78 -36.16
CA LYS A 205 1.15 10.00 -35.75
C LYS A 205 0.24 10.51 -36.88
N ASP A 206 0.83 11.20 -37.84
CA ASP A 206 0.23 11.56 -39.11
C ASP A 206 1.17 11.05 -40.23
N PRO A 207 0.79 9.97 -40.94
CA PRO A 207 1.62 9.38 -42.00
C PRO A 207 1.94 10.34 -43.15
N ASN A 208 1.10 11.37 -43.38
CA ASN A 208 1.28 12.34 -44.45
C ASN A 208 2.17 13.52 -44.06
N ASP A 209 2.51 13.64 -42.78
CA ASP A 209 3.39 14.68 -42.23
C ASP A 209 4.38 14.05 -41.22
N PRO A 210 5.29 13.17 -41.70
CA PRO A 210 6.28 12.54 -40.84
C PRO A 210 7.31 13.56 -40.35
N PHE A 211 7.66 13.48 -39.07
CA PHE A 211 8.68 14.36 -38.49
C PHE A 211 9.84 13.53 -37.94
N THR A 212 11.06 13.81 -38.40
CA THR A 212 12.27 13.19 -37.85
C THR A 212 12.60 13.79 -36.49
N ILE A 213 12.67 12.96 -35.45
CA ILE A 213 13.12 13.37 -34.12
C ILE A 213 14.61 13.72 -34.19
N LYS A 214 14.99 14.95 -33.83
CA LYS A 214 16.37 15.43 -33.96
C LYS A 214 17.03 15.57 -32.61
N LEU A 215 18.28 15.14 -32.49
CA LEU A 215 19.14 15.50 -31.37
C LEU A 215 19.71 16.90 -31.66
N GLU A 216 19.13 17.94 -31.07
CA GLU A 216 19.55 19.34 -31.33
C GLU A 216 20.82 19.71 -30.56
N GLU A 217 20.93 19.28 -29.31
CA GLU A 217 22.09 19.55 -28.47
C GLU A 217 22.48 18.27 -27.72
N TRP A 218 23.77 17.93 -27.73
CA TRP A 218 24.30 16.77 -27.00
C TRP A 218 25.63 17.10 -26.34
N ASN A 219 25.64 17.14 -25.01
CA ASN A 219 26.81 17.44 -24.20
C ASN A 219 27.16 16.24 -23.31
N ARG A 220 27.92 15.28 -23.86
CA ARG A 220 28.30 14.02 -23.18
C ARG A 220 28.96 14.17 -21.81
N GLY A 221 29.63 15.30 -21.55
CA GLY A 221 30.37 15.56 -20.32
C GLY A 221 29.55 16.23 -19.21
N ILE A 222 28.34 16.71 -19.53
CA ILE A 222 27.52 17.45 -18.57
C ILE A 222 26.69 16.44 -17.77
N ARG A 223 27.11 16.22 -16.52
CA ARG A 223 26.38 15.47 -15.50
C ARG A 223 26.32 16.28 -14.22
N TYR A 224 25.26 16.04 -13.48
CA TYR A 224 24.98 16.73 -12.25
C TYR A 224 25.03 15.79 -11.06
N ASP A 225 25.71 16.25 -10.01
CA ASP A 225 25.38 15.80 -8.67
C ASP A 225 23.96 16.27 -8.33
N ALA A 226 23.14 15.37 -7.80
CA ALA A 226 21.72 15.65 -7.60
C ALA A 226 21.50 16.74 -6.54
N GLU A 227 22.30 16.78 -5.47
CA GLU A 227 22.17 17.83 -4.45
C GLU A 227 22.63 19.19 -4.97
N ASP A 228 23.77 19.24 -5.68
CA ASP A 228 24.26 20.49 -6.29
C ASP A 228 23.21 21.05 -7.26
N LEU A 229 22.63 20.21 -8.12
CA LEU A 229 21.60 20.65 -9.06
C LEU A 229 20.32 21.09 -8.34
N ILE A 230 19.90 20.42 -7.26
CA ILE A 230 18.77 20.86 -6.42
C ILE A 230 19.03 22.25 -5.86
N VAL A 231 20.24 22.53 -5.36
CA VAL A 231 20.62 23.84 -4.80
C VAL A 231 20.61 24.92 -5.89
N ARG A 232 21.17 24.63 -7.06
CA ARG A 232 21.20 25.58 -8.18
C ARG A 232 19.80 25.89 -8.69
N LEU A 233 18.98 24.87 -8.97
CA LEU A 233 17.60 25.07 -9.42
C LEU A 233 16.75 25.77 -8.36
N ARG A 234 16.96 25.47 -7.07
CA ARG A 234 16.32 26.22 -5.98
C ARG A 234 16.70 27.69 -6.00
N THR A 235 17.97 28.02 -6.23
CA THR A 235 18.42 29.42 -6.35
C THR A 235 17.77 30.11 -7.55
N VAL A 236 17.58 29.38 -8.66
CA VAL A 236 16.84 29.89 -9.83
C VAL A 236 15.39 30.17 -9.44
N ILE A 237 14.72 29.23 -8.78
CA ILE A 237 13.34 29.40 -8.31
C ILE A 237 13.26 30.55 -7.31
N GLU A 238 14.17 30.66 -6.35
CA GLU A 238 14.23 31.75 -5.37
C GLU A 238 14.48 33.11 -6.01
N LYS A 239 15.27 33.20 -7.09
CA LYS A 239 15.49 34.44 -7.86
C LYS A 239 14.32 34.79 -8.79
N VAL A 240 13.71 33.79 -9.43
CA VAL A 240 12.46 33.94 -10.21
C VAL A 240 11.33 34.36 -9.27
N SER A 241 11.32 33.81 -8.06
CA SER A 241 10.50 34.26 -6.94
C SER A 241 10.83 35.70 -6.61
N ILE A 242 12.08 36.12 -6.36
CA ILE A 242 12.43 37.53 -6.04
C ILE A 242 12.06 38.54 -7.15
N GLU A 243 12.19 38.20 -8.43
CA GLU A 243 11.79 39.07 -9.57
C GLU A 243 10.27 39.11 -9.79
N ALA A 244 9.54 38.06 -9.39
CA ALA A 244 8.06 38.03 -9.33
C ALA A 244 7.49 38.44 -7.95
N ASP A 245 8.35 38.54 -6.92
CA ASP A 245 8.06 38.78 -5.50
C ASP A 245 8.53 40.19 -5.07
N SER A 246 8.18 41.19 -5.88
CA SER A 246 7.70 42.43 -5.27
C SER A 246 6.37 42.24 -4.51
N GLN A 247 5.84 41.01 -4.42
CA GLN A 247 4.67 40.64 -3.61
C GLN A 247 4.83 39.27 -2.92
N LEU A 248 5.46 39.32 -1.74
CA LEU A 248 5.37 38.42 -0.58
C LEU A 248 4.43 37.18 -0.65
N CYS A 249 5.09 36.03 -0.57
CA CYS A 249 4.84 34.85 0.27
C CYS A 249 3.80 33.77 -0.13
N VAL A 250 4.35 32.65 -0.62
CA VAL A 250 4.14 31.23 -0.25
C VAL A 250 2.72 30.74 0.07
N ASN A 251 2.12 29.99 -0.87
CA ASN A 251 1.45 28.70 -0.65
C ASN A 251 1.15 28.03 -2.00
N SER A 252 2.04 27.15 -2.48
CA SER A 252 1.67 26.21 -3.54
C SER A 252 0.77 25.11 -2.96
N ARG A 253 -0.46 25.05 -3.46
CA ARG A 253 -1.49 24.09 -3.04
C ARG A 253 -1.18 22.70 -3.60
N LYS A 254 -0.94 21.73 -2.73
CA LYS A 254 -1.70 20.47 -2.74
C LYS A 254 -2.13 20.16 -1.30
N ALA A 255 -3.36 19.69 -1.17
CA ALA A 255 -4.19 19.61 0.04
C ALA A 255 -3.65 18.62 1.11
N PRO A 256 -4.26 18.58 2.31
CA PRO A 256 -3.68 18.05 3.54
C PRO A 256 -3.69 16.52 3.54
N THR A 257 -2.54 15.91 3.82
CA THR A 257 -2.47 14.49 4.19
C THR A 257 -2.05 14.36 5.64
N HIS A 258 -2.97 13.87 6.48
CA HIS A 258 -2.61 13.18 7.70
C HIS A 258 -1.69 12.01 7.33
N ASN A 259 -0.39 12.14 7.59
CA ASN A 259 0.42 11.12 8.27
C ASN A 259 1.88 11.57 8.37
N THR A 260 2.37 11.53 9.60
CA THR A 260 3.77 11.65 10.01
C THR A 260 4.68 10.75 9.17
N LYS A 261 5.66 11.34 8.47
CA LYS A 261 6.96 10.72 8.21
C LYS A 261 8.04 11.79 7.97
N LEU A 262 8.86 11.93 9.00
CA LEU A 262 10.27 12.35 9.03
C LEU A 262 10.64 13.65 8.31
N LEU A 263 10.68 14.73 9.10
CA LEU A 263 11.60 15.84 8.86
C LEU A 263 13.04 15.32 8.97
N PRO A 264 13.89 15.47 7.94
CA PRO A 264 15.31 15.19 8.06
C PRO A 264 15.95 16.23 9.00
N LYS A 265 16.56 15.76 10.09
CA LYS A 265 17.29 16.54 11.13
C LYS A 265 18.55 17.28 10.62
N LYS A 266 18.71 17.55 9.31
CA LYS A 266 19.95 18.12 8.74
C LYS A 266 19.80 19.32 7.79
N ARG A 267 18.61 19.91 7.69
CA ARG A 267 18.45 21.29 7.21
C ARG A 267 17.73 22.03 8.33
N GLY A 268 18.32 23.11 8.85
CA GLY A 268 17.56 24.06 9.66
C GLY A 268 16.27 24.36 8.90
N LEU A 269 15.12 24.39 9.61
CA LEU A 269 13.86 24.79 8.98
C LEU A 269 14.15 26.07 8.18
N PRO A 270 13.69 26.21 6.92
CA PRO A 270 13.73 27.50 6.27
C PRO A 270 13.12 28.49 7.26
N SER A 271 13.86 29.54 7.60
CA SER A 271 13.39 30.56 8.53
C SER A 271 12.04 31.01 8.02
N ARG A 272 10.97 30.69 8.76
CA ARG A 272 9.67 31.31 8.53
C ARG A 272 9.97 32.80 8.60
N ILE A 273 9.85 33.54 7.49
CA ILE A 273 9.74 35.00 7.56
C ILE A 273 8.39 35.20 8.24
N ALA A 274 8.44 35.20 9.56
CA ALA A 274 7.28 34.98 10.35
C ALA A 274 6.69 36.35 10.63
N ILE A 275 5.46 36.58 10.15
CA ILE A 275 4.67 37.74 10.51
C ILE A 275 4.75 37.89 12.03
N ASP A 276 5.26 39.03 12.48
CA ASP A 276 5.35 39.31 13.90
C ASP A 276 3.99 39.76 14.40
N TYR A 277 3.19 38.79 14.81
CA TYR A 277 1.88 39.02 15.39
C TYR A 277 1.94 39.75 16.74
N SER A 278 3.10 39.77 17.40
CA SER A 278 3.24 40.44 18.70
C SER A 278 3.25 41.96 18.60
N SER A 279 3.57 42.50 17.42
CA SER A 279 3.58 43.93 17.10
C SER A 279 2.42 44.38 16.21
N MET A 280 1.49 43.48 15.86
CA MET A 280 0.30 43.82 15.07
C MET A 280 -0.73 44.60 15.91
N ASP A 281 -1.07 45.82 15.50
CA ASP A 281 -2.14 46.59 16.14
C ASP A 281 -3.53 46.18 15.61
N VAL A 282 -3.87 44.90 15.76
CA VAL A 282 -5.12 44.32 15.26
C VAL A 282 -5.77 43.46 16.36
N GLY A 283 -6.78 44.01 17.03
CA GLY A 283 -7.64 43.31 17.96
C GLY A 283 -6.89 42.53 19.05
N ASN A 284 -7.21 41.24 19.17
CA ASN A 284 -6.64 40.33 20.17
C ASN A 284 -5.42 39.54 19.66
N ILE A 285 -4.99 39.77 18.42
CA ILE A 285 -3.90 39.01 17.78
C ILE A 285 -2.60 39.04 18.59
N PRO A 286 -2.15 40.17 19.16
CA PRO A 286 -0.94 40.20 20.00
C PRO A 286 -1.04 39.38 21.28
N LEU A 287 -2.23 39.25 21.85
CA LEU A 287 -2.46 38.42 23.04
C LEU A 287 -2.42 36.94 22.67
N ILE A 288 -3.06 36.57 21.56
CA ILE A 288 -3.04 35.21 21.02
C ILE A 288 -1.61 34.79 20.64
N SER A 289 -0.81 35.71 20.07
CA SER A 289 0.56 35.41 19.66
C SER A 289 1.50 35.11 20.84
N LYS A 290 1.15 35.54 22.06
CA LYS A 290 1.88 35.18 23.29
C LYS A 290 1.58 33.76 23.79
N GLY A 291 0.70 33.02 23.12
CA GLY A 291 0.28 31.67 23.51
C GLY A 291 -0.33 31.66 24.92
N PHE A 292 -0.08 30.60 25.70
CA PHE A 292 -0.60 30.45 27.06
C PHE A 292 -0.29 31.63 28.00
N LYS A 293 0.79 32.40 27.77
CA LYS A 293 1.12 33.58 28.58
C LYS A 293 0.13 34.73 28.40
N GLY A 294 -0.47 34.87 27.21
CA GLY A 294 -1.48 35.89 26.93
C GLY A 294 -2.90 35.44 27.25
N LEU A 295 -3.09 34.16 27.60
CA LEU A 295 -4.41 33.56 27.79
C LEU A 295 -5.21 34.17 28.94
N PRO A 296 -4.65 34.45 30.15
CA PRO A 296 -5.42 35.05 31.23
C PRO A 296 -5.98 36.44 30.88
N GLU A 297 -5.17 37.27 30.22
CA GLU A 297 -5.59 38.59 29.77
C GLU A 297 -6.62 38.51 28.62
N LEU A 298 -6.45 37.55 27.71
CA LEU A 298 -7.41 37.30 26.63
C LEU A 298 -8.76 36.84 27.20
N LYS A 299 -8.78 35.93 28.19
CA LYS A 299 -10.02 35.47 28.85
C LYS A 299 -10.80 36.65 29.42
N ARG A 300 -10.13 37.54 30.16
CA ARG A 300 -10.73 38.75 30.71
C ARG A 300 -11.28 39.69 29.63
N LYS A 301 -10.56 39.87 28.52
CA LYS A 301 -11.04 40.73 27.40
C LYS A 301 -12.25 40.15 26.67
N LEU A 302 -12.36 38.82 26.63
CA LEU A 302 -13.50 38.12 26.03
C LEU A 302 -14.61 37.83 27.05
N GLU A 303 -14.48 38.33 28.29
CA GLU A 303 -15.43 38.10 29.40
C GLU A 303 -15.65 36.59 29.70
N LEU A 304 -14.63 35.77 29.45
CA LEU A 304 -14.63 34.32 29.68
C LEU A 304 -14.06 33.94 31.06
N ASP A 305 -13.58 34.91 31.83
CA ASP A 305 -13.04 34.73 33.18
C ASP A 305 -14.12 34.52 34.25
N ASN A 306 -15.37 34.94 33.97
CA ASN A 306 -16.54 34.74 34.83
C ASN A 306 -17.41 33.54 34.40
N GLN A 307 -16.91 32.65 33.54
CA GLN A 307 -17.59 31.38 33.25
C GLN A 307 -17.40 30.42 34.43
N ASP A 308 -18.34 30.44 35.37
CA ASP A 308 -18.30 29.63 36.60
C ASP A 308 -18.34 28.11 36.34
N ASP A 309 -18.88 27.67 35.19
CA ASP A 309 -19.10 26.26 34.89
C ASP A 309 -18.06 25.69 33.90
N LEU A 310 -17.46 24.56 34.27
CA LEU A 310 -16.62 23.74 33.38
C LEU A 310 -17.50 23.18 32.26
N CYS A 311 -17.13 23.42 30.99
CA CYS A 311 -17.88 22.90 29.86
C CYS A 311 -17.45 21.46 29.57
N TYR A 312 -18.29 20.52 29.96
CA TYR A 312 -18.05 19.09 29.78
C TYR A 312 -18.55 18.66 28.40
N ILE A 313 -17.64 18.31 27.49
CA ILE A 313 -17.97 17.97 26.09
C ILE A 313 -17.35 16.62 25.72
N ASP A 314 -18.13 15.80 25.00
CA ASP A 314 -17.64 14.59 24.35
C ASP A 314 -16.54 14.91 23.33
N ARG A 315 -15.48 14.08 23.27
CA ARG A 315 -14.30 14.33 22.43
C ARG A 315 -14.64 14.67 20.97
N ASP A 316 -15.60 13.96 20.36
CA ASP A 316 -15.95 14.16 18.95
C ASP A 316 -16.68 15.49 18.73
N ASP A 317 -17.29 16.03 19.78
CA ASP A 317 -18.07 17.26 19.77
C ASP A 317 -17.25 18.50 20.13
N ILE A 318 -16.08 18.37 20.78
CA ILE A 318 -15.20 19.50 21.11
C ILE A 318 -14.81 20.27 19.84
N ARG A 319 -14.46 19.59 18.74
CA ARG A 319 -14.10 20.26 17.48
C ARG A 319 -15.27 21.02 16.87
N GLN A 320 -16.48 20.48 16.95
CA GLN A 320 -17.67 21.15 16.44
C GLN A 320 -18.02 22.37 17.32
N PHE A 321 -17.95 22.21 18.65
CA PHE A 321 -18.12 23.29 19.61
C PHE A 321 -17.15 24.43 19.36
N LEU A 322 -15.85 24.14 19.18
CA LEU A 322 -14.84 25.14 18.89
C LEU A 322 -15.12 25.88 17.58
N LYS A 323 -15.54 25.18 16.53
CA LYS A 323 -15.88 25.82 15.23
C LYS A 323 -17.09 26.74 15.29
N ARG A 324 -18.00 26.55 16.25
CA ARG A 324 -19.15 27.43 16.48
C ARG A 324 -18.79 28.75 17.16
N GLN A 325 -17.61 28.84 17.77
CA GLN A 325 -17.16 30.06 18.45
C GLN A 325 -16.96 31.20 17.47
N ASN A 326 -17.40 32.41 17.86
CA ASN A 326 -17.36 33.58 17.00
C ASN A 326 -15.92 34.06 16.77
N LEU A 327 -15.40 33.83 15.56
CA LEU A 327 -14.04 34.21 15.18
C LEU A 327 -13.79 35.72 15.18
N LYS A 328 -14.80 36.54 14.88
CA LYS A 328 -14.66 38.00 14.90
C LYS A 328 -14.40 38.48 16.32
N HIS A 329 -15.20 37.98 17.27
CA HIS A 329 -15.05 38.31 18.68
C HIS A 329 -13.70 37.82 19.23
N LEU A 330 -13.31 36.58 18.93
CA LEU A 330 -12.02 36.03 19.33
C LEU A 330 -10.84 36.87 18.84
N LEU A 331 -10.84 37.24 17.55
CA LEU A 331 -9.76 38.01 16.94
C LEU A 331 -9.83 39.51 17.24
N GLY A 332 -10.98 40.02 17.70
CA GLY A 332 -11.22 41.45 17.90
C GLY A 332 -11.27 42.22 16.57
N ILE A 333 -11.92 41.66 15.55
CA ILE A 333 -12.05 42.26 14.22
C ILE A 333 -13.53 42.40 13.86
N ASP A 334 -14.04 43.64 13.86
CA ASP A 334 -15.46 43.91 13.60
C ASP A 334 -15.81 43.93 12.10
N SER A 335 -14.82 44.15 11.23
CA SER A 335 -15.01 44.22 9.78
C SER A 335 -15.12 42.83 9.12
N ASP A 336 -16.05 42.70 8.16
CA ASP A 336 -16.17 41.53 7.29
C ASP A 336 -15.03 41.39 6.29
N ARG A 337 -14.39 42.50 5.92
CA ARG A 337 -13.29 42.53 4.93
C ARG A 337 -12.15 43.40 5.44
N PHE A 338 -10.95 42.86 5.40
CA PHE A 338 -9.76 43.51 5.91
C PHE A 338 -8.51 42.95 5.22
N TYR A 339 -7.34 43.52 5.50
CA TYR A 339 -6.08 42.94 5.03
C TYR A 339 -5.91 41.53 5.57
N CYS A 340 -5.44 40.60 4.73
CA CYS A 340 -5.18 39.25 5.21
C CYS A 340 -4.15 39.27 6.34
N ILE A 341 -4.46 38.71 7.51
CA ILE A 341 -3.53 38.68 8.65
C ILE A 341 -2.41 37.65 8.45
N PHE A 342 -2.58 36.74 7.47
CA PHE A 342 -1.63 35.70 7.14
C PHE A 342 -0.85 35.97 5.84
N HIS A 343 -1.12 37.10 5.16
CA HIS A 343 -0.52 37.45 3.88
C HIS A 343 -0.50 38.96 3.68
N ASN A 344 0.66 39.51 3.30
CA ASN A 344 0.79 40.92 2.98
C ASN A 344 0.20 41.22 1.61
N SER A 345 -1.11 41.49 1.59
CA SER A 345 -1.84 41.82 0.38
C SER A 345 -1.74 43.30 0.04
N SER A 346 -1.61 43.63 -1.23
CA SER A 346 -1.89 44.99 -1.73
C SER A 346 -3.39 45.32 -1.74
N ASN A 347 -4.27 44.32 -1.62
CA ASN A 347 -5.72 44.49 -1.58
C ASN A 347 -6.25 44.53 -0.12
N SER A 348 -6.80 45.68 0.29
CA SER A 348 -7.38 45.92 1.62
C SER A 348 -8.57 45.04 2.00
N THR A 349 -9.10 44.24 1.07
CA THR A 349 -10.23 43.32 1.28
C THR A 349 -9.87 41.85 1.10
N SER A 350 -8.57 41.53 1.16
CA SER A 350 -8.08 40.20 0.86
C SER A 350 -8.44 39.15 1.92
N GLY A 351 -8.63 39.52 3.19
CA GLY A 351 -9.08 38.68 4.28
C GLY A 351 -10.57 38.86 4.57
N ASN A 352 -11.25 37.75 4.89
CA ASN A 352 -12.67 37.72 5.23
C ASN A 352 -12.93 36.69 6.34
N ILE A 353 -13.79 37.07 7.30
CA ILE A 353 -14.31 36.16 8.34
C ILE A 353 -15.81 36.00 8.08
N TYR A 354 -16.27 34.75 7.98
CA TYR A 354 -17.68 34.46 7.70
C TYR A 354 -18.15 33.23 8.47
N SER A 355 -19.46 33.14 8.69
CA SER A 355 -20.12 31.97 9.23
C SER A 355 -20.78 31.16 8.10
N TYR A 356 -20.79 29.83 8.24
CA TYR A 356 -21.47 28.89 7.37
C TYR A 356 -21.91 27.69 8.22
N ASP A 357 -23.20 27.35 8.21
CA ASP A 357 -23.76 26.23 8.99
C ASP A 357 -23.38 26.32 10.48
N ASP A 358 -23.63 27.49 11.10
CA ASP A 358 -23.23 27.86 12.47
C ASP A 358 -21.73 27.76 12.79
N LYS A 359 -20.86 27.57 11.81
CA LYS A 359 -19.40 27.46 11.99
C LYS A 359 -18.68 28.65 11.40
N TRP A 360 -17.64 29.10 12.06
CA TRP A 360 -16.86 30.27 11.67
C TRP A 360 -15.58 29.86 10.93
N PHE A 361 -15.30 30.59 9.85
CA PHE A 361 -14.12 30.39 9.01
C PHE A 361 -13.45 31.72 8.67
N TYR A 362 -12.14 31.65 8.45
CA TYR A 362 -11.32 32.71 7.91
C TYR A 362 -10.90 32.33 6.48
N LYS A 363 -11.03 33.24 5.52
CA LYS A 363 -10.57 33.02 4.14
C LYS A 363 -9.80 34.21 3.61
N CYS A 364 -8.72 33.92 2.89
CA CYS A 364 -8.10 34.89 2.01
C CYS A 364 -8.58 34.69 0.56
N HIS A 365 -9.04 35.76 -0.08
CA HIS A 365 -9.50 35.77 -1.47
C HIS A 365 -8.36 35.94 -2.49
N SER A 366 -7.12 36.15 -2.04
CA SER A 366 -5.96 36.17 -2.93
C SER A 366 -5.67 34.77 -3.49
N SER A 367 -5.57 34.68 -4.82
CA SER A 367 -5.14 33.47 -5.52
C SER A 367 -3.77 32.97 -5.08
N ARG A 368 -2.93 33.86 -4.54
CA ARG A 368 -1.55 33.59 -4.08
C ARG A 368 -1.43 33.15 -2.62
N CYS A 369 -2.47 33.34 -1.80
CA CYS A 369 -2.42 33.06 -0.36
C CYS A 369 -2.95 31.66 0.00
N GLY A 370 -4.10 31.27 -0.57
CA GLY A 370 -4.71 29.96 -0.31
C GLY A 370 -5.16 29.70 1.13
N VAL A 371 -5.18 30.72 1.99
CA VAL A 371 -5.63 30.61 3.38
C VAL A 371 -7.14 30.39 3.42
N HIS A 372 -7.54 29.29 4.05
CA HIS A 372 -8.90 28.96 4.42
C HIS A 372 -8.83 28.14 5.71
N TYR A 373 -9.13 28.77 6.84
CA TYR A 373 -8.84 28.24 8.17
C TYR A 373 -10.06 28.26 9.09
N ASP A 374 -10.15 27.24 9.93
CA ASP A 374 -10.99 27.25 11.13
C ASP A 374 -10.23 27.80 12.35
N ILE A 375 -10.94 27.92 13.48
CA ILE A 375 -10.39 28.45 14.73
C ILE A 375 -9.09 27.76 15.19
N VAL A 376 -8.96 26.44 15.01
CA VAL A 376 -7.79 25.69 15.48
C VAL A 376 -6.58 26.08 14.65
N GLN A 377 -6.75 26.16 13.33
CA GLN A 377 -5.70 26.53 12.40
C GLN A 377 -5.28 28.00 12.57
N ILE A 378 -6.23 28.90 12.87
CA ILE A 378 -5.93 30.31 13.18
C ILE A 378 -5.05 30.42 14.42
N ILE A 379 -5.42 29.76 15.52
CA ILE A 379 -4.62 29.77 16.76
C ILE A 379 -3.24 29.14 16.51
N GLU A 380 -3.16 28.01 15.82
CA GLU A 380 -1.88 27.37 15.45
C GLU A 380 -0.94 28.35 14.74
N ARG A 381 -1.48 29.14 13.80
CA ARG A 381 -0.69 30.05 12.97
C ARG A 381 -0.27 31.32 13.69
N ILE A 382 -1.15 31.93 14.49
CA ILE A 382 -0.86 33.17 15.22
C ILE A 382 0.05 32.90 16.42
N SER A 383 -0.27 31.90 17.24
CA SER A 383 0.50 31.54 18.44
C SER A 383 1.80 30.78 18.12
N ARG A 384 1.91 30.24 16.91
CA ARG A 384 2.99 29.33 16.48
C ARG A 384 3.11 28.06 17.32
N LEU A 385 2.08 27.73 18.11
CA LEU A 385 2.00 26.46 18.84
C LEU A 385 1.78 25.30 17.86
N PRO A 386 2.32 24.09 18.16
CA PRO A 386 1.90 22.88 17.46
C PRO A 386 0.38 22.69 17.54
N ILE A 387 -0.24 22.11 16.51
CA ILE A 387 -1.71 21.99 16.41
C ILE A 387 -2.39 21.37 17.64
N HIS A 388 -1.76 20.39 18.30
CA HIS A 388 -2.30 19.79 19.54
C HIS A 388 -2.26 20.78 20.71
N LYS A 389 -1.23 21.62 20.82
CA LYS A 389 -1.16 22.70 21.81
C LYS A 389 -2.08 23.87 21.50
N ALA A 390 -2.34 24.16 20.23
CA ALA A 390 -3.37 25.11 19.83
C ALA A 390 -4.77 24.62 20.21
N PHE A 391 -5.01 23.31 20.11
CA PHE A 391 -6.23 22.68 20.59
C PHE A 391 -6.35 22.72 22.12
N ASP A 392 -5.27 22.40 22.86
CA ASP A 392 -5.21 22.53 24.33
C ASP A 392 -5.48 23.98 24.77
N TYR A 393 -4.85 24.96 24.10
CA TYR A 393 -5.06 26.38 24.33
C TYR A 393 -6.53 26.78 24.19
N LEU A 394 -7.21 26.28 23.16
CA LEU A 394 -8.63 26.53 22.95
C LEU A 394 -9.51 25.85 24.00
N LYS A 395 -9.17 24.63 24.43
CA LYS A 395 -9.86 23.98 25.55
C LYS A 395 -9.74 24.81 26.82
N GLU A 396 -8.55 25.32 27.13
CA GLU A 396 -8.34 26.15 28.31
C GLU A 396 -9.06 27.50 28.18
N LEU A 397 -9.02 28.15 27.01
CA LEU A 397 -9.70 29.42 26.74
C LEU A 397 -11.21 29.34 27.02
N TYR A 398 -11.87 28.29 26.55
CA TYR A 398 -13.31 28.07 26.68
C TYR A 398 -13.69 27.13 27.85
N ASN A 399 -12.77 26.89 28.78
CA ASN A 399 -12.99 26.05 29.96
C ASN A 399 -13.56 24.65 29.68
N ILE A 400 -13.06 23.98 28.63
CA ILE A 400 -13.57 22.69 28.14
C ILE A 400 -12.83 21.52 28.80
N ALA A 401 -13.58 20.66 29.49
CA ALA A 401 -13.13 19.34 29.93
C ALA A 401 -13.70 18.24 29.02
N GLU A 402 -12.85 17.26 28.70
CA GLU A 402 -13.27 16.08 27.94
C GLU A 402 -13.91 15.08 28.90
N ILE A 403 -15.18 14.71 28.66
CA ILE A 403 -15.84 13.64 29.42
C ILE A 403 -15.48 12.30 28.80
N LYS A 404 -15.02 11.36 29.63
CA LYS A 404 -14.98 9.94 29.30
C LYS A 404 -15.67 9.15 30.40
N THR A 405 -16.40 8.11 30.02
CA THR A 405 -16.95 7.14 30.98
C THR A 405 -15.81 6.30 31.59
N GLU A 406 -16.06 5.72 32.77
CA GLU A 406 -15.10 4.82 33.42
C GLU A 406 -14.75 3.62 32.51
N TRP A 407 -15.77 3.07 31.85
CA TRP A 407 -15.62 2.01 30.86
C TRP A 407 -14.72 2.42 29.69
N GLN A 408 -14.90 3.62 29.10
CA GLN A 408 -14.03 4.10 28.02
C GLN A 408 -12.57 4.20 28.45
N LEU A 409 -12.33 4.74 29.65
CA LEU A 409 -10.97 4.87 30.18
C LEU A 409 -10.34 3.49 30.40
N ASP A 410 -11.12 2.51 30.85
CA ASP A 410 -10.64 1.15 31.06
C ASP A 410 -10.32 0.44 29.74
N GLN A 411 -11.19 0.54 28.75
CA GLN A 411 -10.97 -0.04 27.43
C GLN A 411 -9.80 0.62 26.68
N GLU A 412 -9.60 1.93 26.81
CA GLU A 412 -8.42 2.60 26.27
C GLU A 412 -7.14 2.05 26.90
N ARG A 413 -7.09 1.91 28.23
CA ARG A 413 -5.93 1.32 28.93
C ARG A 413 -5.67 -0.12 28.50
N LEU A 414 -6.71 -0.95 28.41
CA LEU A 414 -6.61 -2.33 27.95
C LEU A 414 -5.99 -2.41 26.54
N ILE A 415 -6.50 -1.62 25.61
CA ILE A 415 -6.02 -1.61 24.22
C ILE A 415 -4.58 -1.10 24.14
N GLU A 416 -4.23 -0.02 24.83
CA GLU A 416 -2.88 0.53 24.83
C GLU A 416 -1.88 -0.46 25.42
N PHE A 417 -2.22 -1.09 26.54
CA PHE A 417 -1.40 -2.13 27.15
C PHE A 417 -1.20 -3.32 26.19
N ASN A 418 -2.28 -3.81 25.57
CA ASN A 418 -2.19 -4.90 24.60
C ASN A 418 -1.28 -4.55 23.42
N ILE A 419 -1.39 -3.33 22.87
CA ILE A 419 -0.54 -2.89 21.75
C ILE A 419 0.92 -2.91 22.18
N GLU A 420 1.26 -2.27 23.29
CA GLU A 420 2.62 -2.24 23.83
C GLU A 420 3.17 -3.65 24.08
N PHE A 421 2.36 -4.51 24.70
CA PHE A 421 2.71 -5.89 24.98
C PHE A 421 2.97 -6.70 23.70
N LEU A 422 2.07 -6.60 22.71
CA LEU A 422 2.22 -7.30 21.43
C LEU A 422 3.48 -6.84 20.67
N GLU A 423 3.90 -5.59 20.81
CA GLU A 423 5.13 -5.10 20.19
C GLU A 423 6.39 -5.78 20.75
N ARG A 424 6.36 -6.25 22.01
CA ARG A 424 7.48 -6.98 22.63
C ARG A 424 7.85 -8.25 21.88
N PHE A 425 6.90 -8.94 21.24
CA PHE A 425 7.18 -10.11 20.40
C PHE A 425 8.15 -9.82 19.23
N LYS A 426 8.43 -8.55 18.92
CA LYS A 426 9.44 -8.15 17.92
C LYS A 426 10.88 -8.26 18.45
N TYR A 427 11.11 -8.10 19.74
CA TYR A 427 12.45 -7.90 20.31
C TYR A 427 12.73 -8.63 21.63
N ASP A 428 11.71 -8.92 22.44
CA ASP A 428 11.83 -9.63 23.72
C ASP A 428 12.07 -11.12 23.45
N MET A 429 13.26 -11.63 23.80
CA MET A 429 13.65 -13.02 23.52
C MET A 429 12.98 -14.00 24.49
N ASP A 430 12.89 -13.65 25.78
CA ASP A 430 12.30 -14.52 26.79
C ASP A 430 10.82 -14.77 26.49
N LEU A 431 10.11 -13.72 26.05
CA LEU A 431 8.72 -13.86 25.59
C LEU A 431 8.61 -14.79 24.38
N GLN A 432 9.56 -14.73 23.44
CA GLN A 432 9.57 -15.59 22.27
C GLN A 432 9.91 -17.05 22.59
N GLU A 433 10.77 -17.27 23.59
CA GLU A 433 11.13 -18.60 24.08
C GLU A 433 10.02 -19.24 24.90
N ASN A 434 9.26 -18.44 25.65
CA ASN A 434 8.08 -18.90 26.41
C ASN A 434 6.91 -19.26 25.49
N TYR A 435 6.75 -18.58 24.35
CA TYR A 435 5.65 -18.79 23.41
C TYR A 435 6.16 -19.02 21.97
N PRO A 436 6.91 -20.11 21.70
CA PRO A 436 7.60 -20.33 20.44
C PRO A 436 6.66 -20.56 19.25
N TYR A 437 5.54 -21.27 19.43
CA TYR A 437 4.60 -21.54 18.35
C TYR A 437 3.77 -20.30 17.99
N LEU A 438 3.31 -19.55 18.99
CA LEU A 438 2.63 -18.28 18.82
C LEU A 438 3.56 -17.25 18.16
N THR A 439 4.81 -17.16 18.62
CA THR A 439 5.83 -16.30 18.02
C THR A 439 6.03 -16.63 16.54
N LYS A 440 6.10 -17.92 16.20
CA LYS A 440 6.22 -18.37 14.80
C LYS A 440 5.02 -17.92 13.96
N PHE A 441 3.80 -17.97 14.52
CA PHE A 441 2.62 -17.45 13.84
C PHE A 441 2.67 -15.93 13.66
N LEU A 442 2.96 -15.17 14.72
CA LEU A 442 3.01 -13.71 14.72
C LEU A 442 4.08 -13.15 13.78
N LYS A 443 5.24 -13.83 13.67
CA LYS A 443 6.32 -13.50 12.72
C LYS A 443 5.96 -13.77 11.26
N THR A 444 4.86 -14.46 10.97
CA THR A 444 4.38 -14.61 9.59
C THR A 444 4.11 -13.23 8.99
N LYS A 445 4.64 -12.99 7.79
CA LYS A 445 4.67 -11.66 7.13
C LYS A 445 3.35 -10.90 7.29
N GLY A 446 3.36 -9.82 8.08
CA GLY A 446 2.23 -8.90 8.29
C GLY A 446 1.15 -9.39 9.26
N THR A 447 1.34 -10.49 9.99
CA THR A 447 0.36 -11.01 10.96
C THR A 447 0.34 -10.17 12.24
N LEU A 448 1.48 -9.99 12.91
CA LEU A 448 1.55 -9.14 14.12
C LEU A 448 1.09 -7.71 13.86
N GLY A 449 1.52 -7.11 12.74
CA GLY A 449 1.10 -5.78 12.34
C GLY A 449 -0.42 -5.67 12.13
N LEU A 450 -1.05 -6.70 11.56
CA LEU A 450 -2.50 -6.75 11.39
C LEU A 450 -3.23 -6.80 12.75
N LEU A 451 -2.74 -7.60 13.71
CA LEU A 451 -3.34 -7.68 15.04
C LEU A 451 -3.27 -6.33 15.78
N ILE A 452 -2.10 -5.68 15.77
CA ILE A 452 -1.91 -4.33 16.36
C ILE A 452 -2.84 -3.31 15.68
N GLN A 453 -2.97 -3.36 14.36
CA GLN A 453 -3.86 -2.46 13.62
C GLN A 453 -5.34 -2.66 13.98
N ILE A 454 -5.78 -3.89 14.23
CA ILE A 454 -7.15 -4.16 14.70
C ILE A 454 -7.39 -3.48 16.06
N HIS A 455 -6.42 -3.54 16.98
CA HIS A 455 -6.48 -2.84 18.26
C HIS A 455 -6.55 -1.31 18.08
N GLU A 456 -5.75 -0.75 17.16
CA GLU A 456 -5.78 0.68 16.85
C GLU A 456 -7.11 1.14 16.21
N VAL A 457 -7.73 0.29 15.40
CA VAL A 457 -9.08 0.54 14.89
C VAL A 457 -10.09 0.53 16.04
N ALA A 458 -9.98 -0.42 16.97
CA ALA A 458 -10.82 -0.48 18.18
C ALA A 458 -10.75 0.83 18.96
N ARG A 459 -9.52 1.29 19.25
CA ARG A 459 -9.27 2.54 19.98
C ARG A 459 -9.94 3.75 19.33
N ARG A 460 -9.85 3.87 17.99
CA ARG A 460 -10.49 4.96 17.23
C ARG A 460 -12.03 4.91 17.25
N LYS A 461 -12.62 3.74 17.51
CA LYS A 461 -14.07 3.52 17.50
C LYS A 461 -14.72 3.59 18.89
N LEU A 462 -13.93 3.53 19.97
CA LEU A 462 -14.41 3.62 21.35
C LEU A 462 -15.38 4.78 21.62
N PRO A 463 -15.16 6.01 21.12
CA PRO A 463 -16.11 7.12 21.35
C PRO A 463 -17.51 6.84 20.78
N GLN A 464 -17.58 6.18 19.62
CA GLN A 464 -18.85 5.84 18.97
C GLN A 464 -19.58 4.73 19.73
N LEU A 465 -18.82 3.76 20.25
CA LEU A 465 -19.33 2.63 21.02
C LEU A 465 -19.91 3.05 22.37
N ALA A 466 -19.25 3.99 23.05
CA ALA A 466 -19.71 4.49 24.35
C ALA A 466 -21.06 5.21 24.30
N LYS A 467 -21.48 5.69 23.12
CA LYS A 467 -22.80 6.31 22.92
C LYS A 467 -23.92 5.27 22.79
N MET A 468 -23.59 3.99 22.65
CA MET A 468 -24.55 2.89 22.51
C MET A 468 -24.96 2.37 23.89
N ARG A 469 -26.26 2.03 24.05
CA ARG A 469 -26.79 1.51 25.32
C ARG A 469 -26.18 0.13 25.66
N ASN A 470 -25.92 -0.12 26.95
CA ASN A 470 -25.47 -1.39 27.55
C ASN A 470 -24.02 -1.82 27.25
N MET A 471 -23.09 -0.87 27.02
CA MET A 471 -21.67 -1.21 26.83
C MET A 471 -20.88 -1.37 28.13
N ASP A 472 -21.46 -1.00 29.29
CA ASP A 472 -20.76 -0.85 30.57
C ASP A 472 -20.10 -2.13 31.12
N SER A 473 -20.41 -3.31 30.57
CA SER A 473 -19.89 -4.61 31.03
C SER A 473 -19.16 -5.46 29.98
N SER A 474 -19.00 -4.99 28.73
CA SER A 474 -18.40 -5.77 27.63
C SER A 474 -17.06 -5.18 27.18
N ASN A 475 -16.12 -5.98 26.67
CA ASN A 475 -14.89 -5.40 26.13
C ASN A 475 -15.16 -4.65 24.82
N ALA A 476 -14.19 -3.86 24.36
CA ALA A 476 -14.29 -3.06 23.15
C ALA A 476 -14.56 -3.94 21.92
N ILE A 477 -15.69 -3.68 21.25
CA ILE A 477 -16.10 -4.41 20.04
C ILE A 477 -15.71 -3.62 18.80
N VAL A 478 -14.89 -4.22 17.94
CA VAL A 478 -14.57 -3.68 16.61
C VAL A 478 -15.60 -4.15 15.60
N PHE A 479 -16.35 -3.18 15.06
CA PHE A 479 -17.19 -3.38 13.89
C PHE A 479 -16.42 -3.02 12.62
N ALA A 480 -16.29 -3.98 11.70
CA ALA A 480 -16.26 -3.66 10.27
C ALA A 480 -16.33 -4.92 9.39
N PRO A 481 -16.87 -4.80 8.16
CA PRO A 481 -16.55 -5.75 7.10
C PRO A 481 -15.02 -5.79 7.02
N MET A 482 -14.40 -6.96 7.22
CA MET A 482 -12.93 -7.07 7.20
C MET A 482 -12.35 -6.54 5.89
N ARG A 483 -13.12 -6.61 4.80
CA ARG A 483 -12.83 -5.90 3.55
C ARG A 483 -12.65 -4.39 3.73
N LYS A 484 -13.55 -3.70 4.44
CA LYS A 484 -13.41 -2.26 4.77
C LYS A 484 -12.25 -1.99 5.71
N VAL A 485 -12.03 -2.82 6.73
CA VAL A 485 -10.83 -2.69 7.60
C VAL A 485 -9.56 -2.80 6.75
N ILE A 486 -9.49 -3.80 5.87
CA ILE A 486 -8.34 -4.04 5.00
C ILE A 486 -8.23 -2.96 3.91
N GLU A 487 -9.33 -2.43 3.38
CA GLU A 487 -9.36 -1.29 2.43
C GLU A 487 -8.99 0.04 3.09
N GLU A 488 -9.29 0.22 4.39
CA GLU A 488 -8.81 1.37 5.17
C GLU A 488 -7.32 1.25 5.51
N LEU A 489 -6.81 0.02 5.66
CA LEU A 489 -5.43 -0.27 6.06
C LEU A 489 -4.48 -0.42 4.86
N LEU A 490 -4.97 -0.85 3.70
CA LEU A 490 -4.22 -1.02 2.47
C LEU A 490 -4.76 -0.02 1.43
N SER A 491 -3.90 0.62 0.65
CA SER A 491 -4.32 1.56 -0.38
C SER A 491 -5.41 0.99 -1.30
N GLU A 492 -6.25 1.87 -1.87
CA GLU A 492 -7.46 1.58 -2.69
C GLU A 492 -7.24 0.59 -3.87
N ASN A 493 -6.02 0.12 -4.12
CA ASN A 493 -5.63 -0.78 -5.21
C ASN A 493 -5.16 -2.18 -4.74
N SER A 494 -5.61 -2.65 -3.58
CA SER A 494 -5.15 -3.93 -3.02
C SER A 494 -5.78 -5.15 -3.70
N ASP A 495 -4.95 -6.07 -4.22
CA ASP A 495 -5.40 -7.33 -4.84
C ASP A 495 -6.31 -8.12 -3.87
N LEU A 496 -7.48 -8.56 -4.35
CA LEU A 496 -8.45 -9.42 -3.64
C LEU A 496 -7.79 -10.63 -2.97
N ARG A 497 -6.70 -11.16 -3.53
CA ARG A 497 -5.92 -12.25 -2.93
C ARG A 497 -5.26 -11.87 -1.60
N ASN A 498 -4.81 -10.63 -1.44
CA ASN A 498 -4.22 -10.14 -0.19
C ASN A 498 -5.29 -9.93 0.88
N ILE A 499 -6.46 -9.44 0.48
CA ILE A 499 -7.63 -9.27 1.35
C ILE A 499 -8.07 -10.61 1.94
N ASN A 500 -8.25 -11.63 1.08
CA ASN A 500 -8.64 -12.96 1.53
C ASN A 500 -7.61 -13.57 2.49
N LYS A 501 -6.31 -13.42 2.22
CA LYS A 501 -5.24 -13.91 3.12
C LYS A 501 -5.25 -13.21 4.48
N ALA A 502 -5.47 -11.90 4.51
CA ALA A 502 -5.58 -11.16 5.77
C ALA A 502 -6.81 -11.60 6.56
N ASN A 503 -7.97 -11.78 5.90
CA ASN A 503 -9.17 -12.30 6.56
C ASN A 503 -8.93 -13.69 7.20
N THR A 504 -8.29 -14.61 6.48
CA THR A 504 -7.98 -15.94 7.05
C THR A 504 -7.05 -15.85 8.25
N LYS A 505 -6.11 -14.91 8.28
CA LYS A 505 -5.26 -14.70 9.46
C LYS A 505 -6.06 -14.24 10.67
N VAL A 506 -7.04 -13.35 10.49
CA VAL A 506 -7.92 -12.91 11.59
C VAL A 506 -8.74 -14.08 12.12
N VAL A 507 -9.27 -14.92 11.24
CA VAL A 507 -9.96 -16.15 11.65
C VAL A 507 -9.04 -17.07 12.47
N ILE A 508 -7.76 -17.19 12.09
CA ILE A 508 -6.77 -17.94 12.87
C ILE A 508 -6.44 -17.25 14.20
N MET A 509 -6.44 -15.92 14.26
CA MET A 509 -6.29 -15.18 15.53
C MET A 509 -7.46 -15.45 16.48
N ILE A 510 -8.68 -15.61 15.97
CA ILE A 510 -9.84 -16.04 16.77
C ILE A 510 -9.67 -17.46 17.27
N PHE A 511 -9.22 -18.36 16.40
CA PHE A 511 -8.89 -19.74 16.78
C PHE A 511 -7.83 -19.77 17.88
N MET A 512 -6.83 -18.89 17.81
CA MET A 512 -5.76 -18.73 18.82
C MET A 512 -6.16 -17.85 20.02
N TYR A 513 -7.43 -17.48 20.19
CA TYR A 513 -7.92 -16.66 21.32
C TYR A 513 -7.29 -15.26 21.44
N LEU A 514 -6.58 -14.78 20.42
CA LEU A 514 -6.04 -13.41 20.36
C LEU A 514 -7.14 -12.38 20.07
N LEU A 515 -8.29 -12.83 19.58
CA LEU A 515 -9.51 -12.06 19.36
C LEU A 515 -10.70 -12.97 19.68
N ASN A 516 -11.80 -12.39 20.13
CA ASN A 516 -13.08 -13.10 20.20
C ASN A 516 -13.94 -12.71 19.00
N CYS A 517 -14.73 -13.65 18.46
CA CYS A 517 -15.77 -13.32 17.48
C CYS A 517 -17.11 -13.19 18.20
N VAL A 518 -17.83 -12.10 17.95
CA VAL A 518 -19.14 -11.83 18.56
C VAL A 518 -20.23 -12.10 17.53
N GLY A 519 -21.22 -12.90 17.91
CA GLY A 519 -22.41 -13.16 17.09
C GLY A 519 -23.27 -11.91 16.94
N VAL A 520 -24.02 -11.79 15.83
CA VAL A 520 -24.87 -10.61 15.57
C VAL A 520 -25.93 -10.44 16.65
N ASP A 521 -26.48 -11.54 17.13
CA ASP A 521 -27.44 -11.66 18.22
C ASP A 521 -26.92 -11.13 19.57
N GLN A 522 -25.60 -11.16 19.76
CA GLN A 522 -24.93 -10.71 20.99
C GLN A 522 -24.56 -9.22 20.96
N LEU A 523 -24.79 -8.53 19.83
CA LEU A 523 -24.46 -7.10 19.68
C LEU A 523 -25.57 -6.18 20.22
N PRO A 524 -25.25 -4.92 20.54
CA PRO A 524 -26.27 -3.91 20.82
C PRO A 524 -27.30 -3.78 19.68
N ILE A 525 -28.58 -3.63 20.03
CA ILE A 525 -29.73 -3.57 19.08
C ILE A 525 -29.51 -2.53 17.96
N GLU A 526 -28.89 -1.40 18.29
CA GLU A 526 -28.57 -0.33 17.35
C GLU A 526 -27.61 -0.80 16.25
N MET A 527 -26.58 -1.60 16.61
CA MET A 527 -25.67 -2.22 15.65
C MET A 527 -26.38 -3.31 14.83
N GLN A 528 -27.21 -4.14 15.46
CA GLN A 528 -28.00 -5.17 14.77
C GLN A 528 -28.83 -4.59 13.63
N ARG A 529 -29.52 -3.47 13.86
CA ARG A 529 -30.32 -2.78 12.83
C ARG A 529 -29.46 -2.26 11.67
N GLY A 530 -28.32 -1.65 11.97
CA GLY A 530 -27.37 -1.17 10.95
C GLY A 530 -26.82 -2.31 10.08
N ILE A 531 -26.60 -3.49 10.67
CA ILE A 531 -26.15 -4.71 9.97
C ILE A 531 -27.19 -5.19 8.99
N GLU A 532 -28.43 -5.35 9.46
CA GLU A 532 -29.51 -5.82 8.62
C GLU A 532 -29.70 -4.91 7.40
N GLN A 533 -29.60 -3.60 7.61
CA GLN A 533 -29.69 -2.62 6.52
C GLN A 533 -28.53 -2.77 5.53
N TYR A 534 -27.28 -2.84 6.03
CA TYR A 534 -26.09 -3.04 5.19
C TYR A 534 -26.14 -4.35 4.39
N GLN A 535 -26.60 -5.43 5.02
CA GLN A 535 -26.77 -6.72 4.38
C GLN A 535 -27.90 -6.70 3.34
N LYS A 536 -29.03 -6.04 3.62
CA LYS A 536 -30.15 -5.85 2.66
C LYS A 536 -29.72 -5.05 1.44
N GLU A 537 -28.98 -3.95 1.62
CA GLU A 537 -28.44 -3.12 0.52
C GLU A 537 -27.41 -3.89 -0.32
N SER A 538 -26.55 -4.67 0.32
CA SER A 538 -25.55 -5.49 -0.37
C SER A 538 -26.18 -6.66 -1.16
N ARG A 539 -27.29 -7.24 -0.66
CA ARG A 539 -28.08 -8.28 -1.35
C ARG A 539 -28.69 -7.75 -2.65
N LYS A 540 -29.24 -6.52 -2.63
CA LYS A 540 -29.85 -5.89 -3.81
C LYS A 540 -28.86 -5.68 -4.97
N ASN A 541 -27.59 -5.47 -4.67
CA ASN A 541 -26.57 -5.19 -5.68
C ASN A 541 -25.85 -6.44 -6.23
N ASN A 542 -26.22 -7.66 -5.85
CA ASN A 542 -25.54 -8.92 -6.24
C ASN A 542 -24.02 -8.97 -5.89
N ILE A 543 -23.57 -8.21 -4.87
CA ILE A 543 -22.15 -8.12 -4.47
C ILE A 543 -21.78 -9.11 -3.34
N ILE A 544 -22.71 -9.94 -2.89
CA ILE A 544 -22.44 -10.86 -1.76
C ILE A 544 -21.75 -12.13 -2.25
N HIS A 545 -20.44 -12.14 -2.15
CA HIS A 545 -19.70 -13.37 -1.87
C HIS A 545 -19.63 -13.55 -0.34
N TYR A 546 -19.71 -14.78 0.17
CA TYR A 546 -19.62 -15.11 1.61
C TYR A 546 -18.42 -14.46 2.34
N ASN A 547 -17.38 -14.06 1.61
CA ASN A 547 -16.24 -13.30 2.14
C ASN A 547 -16.58 -11.85 2.59
N ASN A 548 -17.80 -11.37 2.37
CA ASN A 548 -18.26 -10.01 2.72
C ASN A 548 -19.21 -9.97 3.94
N ILE A 549 -19.39 -11.07 4.68
CA ILE A 549 -20.17 -11.04 5.93
C ILE A 549 -19.41 -10.19 6.94
N ALA A 550 -20.05 -9.14 7.46
CA ALA A 550 -19.49 -8.31 8.52
C ALA A 550 -19.34 -9.16 9.78
N ARG A 551 -18.10 -9.30 10.27
CA ARG A 551 -17.79 -9.98 11.53
C ARG A 551 -17.42 -8.94 12.58
N TYR A 552 -17.71 -9.29 13.83
CA TYR A 552 -17.47 -8.46 15.00
C TYR A 552 -16.42 -9.12 15.84
N TYR A 553 -15.47 -8.30 16.28
CA TYR A 553 -14.35 -8.79 17.05
C TYR A 553 -14.31 -8.06 18.38
N GLU A 554 -14.29 -8.81 19.45
CA GLU A 554 -14.07 -8.26 20.77
C GLU A 554 -12.57 -8.25 21.06
N ILE A 555 -12.05 -7.09 21.48
CA ILE A 555 -10.68 -6.95 21.97
C ILE A 555 -10.60 -7.52 23.37
N VAL A 556 -9.57 -8.30 23.61
CA VAL A 556 -9.46 -9.13 24.81
C VAL A 556 -8.14 -8.88 25.50
N SER A 557 -8.12 -8.98 26.83
CA SER A 557 -6.88 -8.92 27.62
C SER A 557 -5.85 -9.94 27.15
N MET A 558 -4.59 -9.51 26.98
CA MET A 558 -3.45 -10.38 26.69
C MET A 558 -2.77 -10.84 27.99
N ASP A 559 -3.56 -11.36 28.92
CA ASP A 559 -3.08 -11.93 30.18
C ASP A 559 -2.36 -13.29 29.96
N THR A 560 -1.69 -13.75 31.01
CA THR A 560 -0.88 -14.97 30.97
C THR A 560 -1.70 -16.20 30.58
N GLU A 561 -2.90 -16.37 31.12
CA GLU A 561 -3.76 -17.52 30.79
C GLU A 561 -4.12 -17.53 29.31
N ARG A 562 -4.48 -16.37 28.76
CA ARG A 562 -4.81 -16.25 27.35
C ARG A 562 -3.63 -16.49 26.43
N LEU A 563 -2.43 -16.09 26.82
CA LEU A 563 -1.20 -16.38 26.06
C LEU A 563 -0.84 -17.85 26.08
N ILE A 564 -1.04 -18.54 27.21
CA ILE A 564 -0.87 -20.00 27.31
C ILE A 564 -1.84 -20.69 26.34
N LEU A 565 -3.12 -20.31 26.35
CA LEU A 565 -4.10 -20.83 25.41
C LEU A 565 -3.71 -20.54 23.95
N ALA A 566 -3.29 -19.32 23.65
CA ALA A 566 -2.85 -18.93 22.31
C ALA A 566 -1.64 -19.76 21.83
N GLU A 567 -0.72 -20.08 22.73
CA GLU A 567 0.43 -20.95 22.46
C GLU A 567 0.02 -22.40 22.22
N GLU A 568 -0.89 -22.94 23.04
CA GLU A 568 -1.44 -24.29 22.87
C GLU A 568 -2.16 -24.44 21.54
N MET A 569 -3.02 -23.47 21.19
CA MET A 569 -3.73 -23.45 19.92
C MET A 569 -2.77 -23.25 18.74
N SER A 570 -1.70 -22.47 18.91
CA SER A 570 -0.65 -22.32 17.90
C SER A 570 0.14 -23.60 17.70
N LYS A 571 0.46 -24.31 18.78
CA LYS A 571 1.10 -25.63 18.74
C LYS A 571 0.21 -26.64 18.03
N PHE A 572 -1.06 -26.69 18.39
CA PHE A 572 -2.07 -27.52 17.73
C PHE A 572 -2.13 -27.24 16.23
N PHE A 573 -2.14 -25.96 15.84
CA PHE A 573 -2.17 -25.55 14.44
C PHE A 573 -1.01 -26.16 13.64
N TYR A 574 0.22 -26.06 14.14
CA TYR A 574 1.39 -26.58 13.42
C TYR A 574 1.50 -28.10 13.48
N GLN A 575 1.15 -28.73 14.60
CA GLN A 575 1.20 -30.18 14.77
C GLN A 575 0.19 -30.90 13.86
N ASN A 576 -0.99 -30.32 13.68
CA ASN A 576 -2.00 -30.84 12.75
C ASN A 576 -1.78 -30.37 11.30
N HIS A 577 -0.61 -29.82 10.97
CA HIS A 577 -0.25 -29.38 9.62
C HIS A 577 -1.25 -28.39 8.99
N LEU A 578 -1.91 -27.58 9.80
CA LEU A 578 -2.80 -26.53 9.33
C LEU A 578 -2.01 -25.41 8.64
N THR A 579 -2.63 -24.76 7.67
CA THR A 579 -2.01 -23.69 6.88
C THR A 579 -2.96 -22.53 6.68
N ILE A 580 -2.40 -21.31 6.59
CA ILE A 580 -3.18 -20.08 6.39
C ILE A 580 -3.98 -20.12 5.08
N SER A 581 -3.48 -20.78 4.04
CA SER A 581 -4.18 -20.83 2.74
C SER A 581 -5.42 -21.70 2.74
N ASN A 582 -5.52 -22.68 3.66
CA ASN A 582 -6.57 -23.69 3.62
C ASN A 582 -7.44 -23.74 4.87
N PHE A 583 -7.21 -22.90 5.88
CA PHE A 583 -7.96 -22.90 7.14
C PHE A 583 -9.46 -22.61 6.96
N ASN A 584 -10.34 -23.54 7.34
CA ASN A 584 -11.80 -23.46 7.16
C ASN A 584 -12.59 -24.18 8.27
N ARG A 585 -13.92 -23.99 8.30
CA ARG A 585 -14.82 -24.53 9.32
C ARG A 585 -14.86 -26.04 9.32
N GLU A 586 -14.98 -26.65 8.14
CA GLU A 586 -15.11 -28.10 7.97
C GLU A 586 -13.88 -28.84 8.52
N GLN A 587 -12.69 -28.27 8.32
CA GLN A 587 -11.44 -28.76 8.92
C GLN A 587 -11.47 -28.69 10.45
N LEU A 588 -11.89 -27.56 11.02
CA LEU A 588 -11.96 -27.41 12.47
C LEU A 588 -12.98 -28.34 13.09
N ILE A 589 -14.16 -28.51 12.48
CA ILE A 589 -15.16 -29.47 12.96
C ILE A 589 -14.59 -30.87 13.03
N SER A 590 -13.85 -31.27 11.99
CA SER A 590 -13.28 -32.61 11.93
C SER A 590 -12.13 -32.86 12.91
N LEU A 591 -11.47 -31.80 13.40
CA LEU A 591 -10.31 -31.87 14.28
C LEU A 591 -10.65 -31.58 15.75
N CYS A 592 -11.55 -30.62 15.98
CA CYS A 592 -11.85 -30.03 17.29
C CYS A 592 -13.33 -30.18 17.68
N GLY A 593 -14.18 -30.68 16.78
CA GLY A 593 -15.62 -30.80 17.01
C GLY A 593 -16.44 -29.58 16.59
N VAL A 594 -17.76 -29.75 16.61
CA VAL A 594 -18.73 -28.76 16.13
C VAL A 594 -18.70 -27.47 16.97
N GLU A 595 -18.52 -27.59 18.28
CA GLU A 595 -18.48 -26.43 19.19
C GLU A 595 -17.36 -25.45 18.82
N GLU A 596 -16.14 -25.95 18.69
CA GLU A 596 -14.98 -25.12 18.35
C GLU A 596 -15.08 -24.58 16.91
N GLY A 597 -15.59 -25.38 15.97
CA GLY A 597 -15.88 -24.94 14.61
C GLY A 597 -16.89 -23.77 14.58
N ASN A 598 -17.92 -23.81 15.42
CA ASN A 598 -18.94 -22.77 15.52
C ASN A 598 -18.45 -21.55 16.28
N ARG A 599 -17.56 -21.69 17.27
CA ARG A 599 -16.92 -20.56 17.96
C ARG A 599 -16.11 -19.70 17.00
N VAL A 600 -15.34 -20.33 16.10
CA VAL A 600 -14.49 -19.63 15.13
C VAL A 600 -15.30 -19.11 13.93
N PHE A 601 -16.38 -19.81 13.56
CA PHE A 601 -17.25 -19.47 12.43
C PHE A 601 -18.73 -19.37 12.86
N PRO A 602 -19.09 -18.40 13.72
CA PRO A 602 -20.44 -18.31 14.28
C PRO A 602 -21.50 -18.02 13.21
N ASP A 603 -21.11 -17.31 12.15
CA ASP A 603 -21.92 -16.98 10.97
C ASP A 603 -22.38 -18.21 10.17
N ARG A 604 -21.74 -19.37 10.38
CA ARG A 604 -22.01 -20.61 9.66
C ARG A 604 -22.49 -21.73 10.60
N SER A 605 -22.88 -21.39 11.82
CA SER A 605 -23.25 -22.36 12.87
C SER A 605 -24.43 -23.24 12.47
N GLU A 606 -25.42 -22.68 11.77
CA GLU A 606 -26.60 -23.38 11.24
C GLU A 606 -26.36 -24.11 9.91
N GLU A 607 -25.20 -23.94 9.26
CA GLU A 607 -24.91 -24.58 7.98
C GLU A 607 -24.52 -26.06 8.16
N GLU A 608 -25.24 -26.94 7.47
CA GLU A 608 -24.85 -28.34 7.29
C GLU A 608 -23.70 -28.47 6.28
N ILE A 609 -22.79 -29.41 6.53
CA ILE A 609 -21.70 -29.71 5.60
C ILE A 609 -22.29 -30.38 4.34
N PRO A 610 -22.06 -29.84 3.12
CA PRO A 610 -22.62 -30.39 1.89
C PRO A 610 -22.32 -31.89 1.71
N GLY A 611 -23.31 -32.67 1.26
CA GLY A 611 -23.17 -34.13 1.08
C GLY A 611 -21.99 -34.55 0.21
N LEU A 612 -21.69 -33.80 -0.85
CA LEU A 612 -20.49 -34.01 -1.69
C LEU A 612 -19.19 -33.96 -0.89
N ASN A 613 -19.06 -33.00 0.03
CA ASN A 613 -17.86 -32.88 0.87
C ASN A 613 -17.75 -34.04 1.85
N GLN A 614 -18.87 -34.50 2.41
CA GLN A 614 -18.91 -35.66 3.29
C GLN A 614 -18.49 -36.94 2.56
N SER A 615 -19.03 -37.16 1.35
CA SER A 615 -18.66 -38.31 0.51
C SER A 615 -17.18 -38.29 0.12
N ILE A 616 -16.67 -37.14 -0.33
CA ILE A 616 -15.24 -36.99 -0.66
C ILE A 616 -14.36 -37.25 0.56
N SER A 617 -14.73 -36.75 1.74
CA SER A 617 -13.96 -36.94 2.97
C SER A 617 -13.88 -38.43 3.38
N LYS A 618 -15.02 -39.14 3.32
CA LYS A 618 -15.10 -40.58 3.56
C LYS A 618 -14.23 -41.37 2.57
N GLU A 619 -14.30 -41.00 1.30
CA GLU A 619 -13.53 -41.66 0.24
C GLU A 619 -12.03 -41.45 0.40
N ILE A 620 -11.59 -40.22 0.69
CA ILE A 620 -10.18 -39.92 0.97
C ILE A 620 -9.69 -40.80 2.13
N SER A 621 -10.48 -40.88 3.21
CA SER A 621 -10.13 -41.69 4.38
C SER A 621 -9.98 -43.17 4.00
N ARG A 622 -10.94 -43.72 3.25
CA ARG A 622 -10.90 -45.10 2.74
C ARG A 622 -9.63 -45.37 1.92
N VAL A 623 -9.32 -44.50 0.95
CA VAL A 623 -8.17 -44.67 0.04
C VAL A 623 -6.85 -44.55 0.79
N VAL A 624 -6.70 -43.54 1.65
CA VAL A 624 -5.50 -43.36 2.48
C VAL A 624 -5.25 -44.61 3.34
N ASN A 625 -6.30 -45.13 3.98
CA ASN A 625 -6.19 -46.28 4.87
C ASN A 625 -5.80 -47.55 4.11
N ASN A 626 -6.42 -47.78 2.96
CA ASN A 626 -6.08 -48.93 2.13
C ASN A 626 -4.63 -48.87 1.65
N LEU A 627 -4.20 -47.71 1.14
CA LEU A 627 -2.82 -47.55 0.63
C LEU A 627 -1.78 -47.69 1.75
N ILE A 628 -2.03 -47.10 2.92
CA ILE A 628 -1.14 -47.25 4.07
C ILE A 628 -1.17 -48.67 4.63
N TRP A 629 -2.32 -49.34 4.66
CA TRP A 629 -2.42 -50.74 5.08
C TRP A 629 -1.61 -51.66 4.16
N GLU A 630 -1.68 -51.44 2.84
CA GLU A 630 -1.01 -52.30 1.84
C GLU A 630 0.49 -52.02 1.76
N LYS A 631 0.89 -50.75 1.77
CA LYS A 631 2.27 -50.31 1.46
C LYS A 631 3.04 -49.79 2.68
N GLY A 632 2.37 -49.53 3.80
CA GLY A 632 2.92 -48.84 4.96
C GLY A 632 3.04 -47.32 4.79
N TRP A 633 2.85 -46.79 3.57
CA TRP A 633 2.94 -45.38 3.24
C TRP A 633 2.15 -45.03 1.97
N THR A 634 1.89 -43.74 1.77
CA THR A 634 1.34 -43.20 0.52
C THR A 634 1.71 -41.72 0.34
N HIS A 635 1.28 -41.10 -0.76
CA HIS A 635 1.51 -39.71 -1.10
C HIS A 635 0.34 -39.10 -1.89
N GLU A 636 0.32 -37.77 -2.03
CA GLU A 636 -0.85 -37.05 -2.54
C GLU A 636 -1.29 -37.47 -3.95
N SER A 637 -0.36 -37.67 -4.89
CA SER A 637 -0.69 -38.06 -6.27
C SER A 637 -1.37 -39.42 -6.36
N GLU A 638 -0.84 -40.42 -5.66
CA GLU A 638 -1.39 -41.77 -5.64
C GLU A 638 -2.77 -41.83 -4.98
N ILE A 639 -2.99 -41.07 -3.90
CA ILE A 639 -4.31 -40.98 -3.29
C ILE A 639 -5.32 -40.47 -4.33
N ILE A 640 -5.00 -39.38 -5.03
CA ILE A 640 -5.88 -38.78 -6.05
C ILE A 640 -6.17 -39.77 -7.19
N GLU A 641 -5.17 -40.54 -7.63
CA GLU A 641 -5.32 -41.55 -8.68
C GLU A 641 -6.25 -42.70 -8.28
N HIS A 642 -6.37 -43.01 -6.99
CA HIS A 642 -7.20 -44.10 -6.45
C HIS A 642 -8.54 -43.62 -5.89
N MET A 643 -8.84 -42.32 -5.96
CA MET A 643 -10.13 -41.78 -5.52
C MET A 643 -11.25 -42.15 -6.49
N ASP A 644 -12.30 -42.79 -5.97
CA ASP A 644 -13.55 -42.97 -6.70
C ASP A 644 -14.66 -42.09 -6.11
N VAL A 645 -15.14 -41.12 -6.90
CA VAL A 645 -16.23 -40.21 -6.51
C VAL A 645 -17.53 -40.60 -7.23
N SER A 646 -17.80 -41.90 -7.33
CA SER A 646 -18.89 -42.52 -8.11
C SER A 646 -20.32 -42.05 -7.76
N GLY A 647 -20.51 -41.26 -6.70
CA GLY A 647 -21.78 -40.61 -6.37
C GLY A 647 -22.00 -39.23 -7.02
N PHE A 648 -21.01 -38.64 -7.70
CA PHE A 648 -21.11 -37.28 -8.24
C PHE A 648 -20.40 -37.13 -9.60
N SER A 649 -21.07 -36.46 -10.54
CA SER A 649 -20.48 -36.19 -11.87
C SER A 649 -19.46 -35.04 -11.78
N LEU A 650 -18.16 -35.38 -11.71
CA LEU A 650 -17.07 -34.40 -11.79
C LEU A 650 -17.13 -33.57 -13.08
N LYS A 651 -17.56 -34.17 -14.20
CA LYS A 651 -17.78 -33.46 -15.47
C LYS A 651 -18.88 -32.41 -15.36
N GLN A 652 -19.95 -32.71 -14.63
CA GLN A 652 -21.02 -31.74 -14.38
C GLN A 652 -20.53 -30.59 -13.49
N LEU A 653 -19.80 -30.90 -12.41
CA LEU A 653 -19.18 -29.89 -11.55
C LEU A 653 -18.17 -29.01 -12.30
N TYR A 654 -17.40 -29.59 -13.23
CA TYR A 654 -16.50 -28.86 -14.12
C TYR A 654 -17.30 -27.84 -14.94
N ARG A 655 -18.35 -28.27 -15.65
CA ARG A 655 -19.22 -27.38 -16.44
C ARG A 655 -19.84 -26.26 -15.61
N ASP A 656 -20.32 -26.58 -14.41
CA ASP A 656 -20.96 -25.59 -13.54
C ASP A 656 -19.97 -24.53 -13.02
N ASN A 657 -18.68 -24.85 -12.91
CA ASN A 657 -17.65 -23.85 -12.60
C ASN A 657 -17.31 -22.93 -13.79
N PHE A 658 -17.49 -23.36 -15.05
CA PHE A 658 -17.34 -22.49 -16.22
C PHE A 658 -18.46 -21.47 -16.36
N LYS A 659 -19.65 -21.75 -15.81
CA LYS A 659 -20.83 -20.86 -15.85
C LYS A 659 -20.64 -19.54 -15.07
N TYR A 660 -19.56 -19.39 -14.30
CA TYR A 660 -19.29 -18.22 -13.46
C TYR A 660 -18.32 -17.19 -14.07
N ILE A 661 -18.12 -17.19 -15.39
CA ILE A 661 -17.45 -16.06 -16.09
C ILE A 661 -18.51 -15.00 -16.41
N PRO A 662 -18.53 -13.84 -15.72
CA PRO A 662 -19.48 -12.78 -16.03
C PRO A 662 -19.20 -12.31 -17.46
N LYS A 663 -20.19 -12.45 -18.35
CA LYS A 663 -20.21 -12.06 -19.79
C LYS A 663 -20.06 -13.16 -20.85
N LYS A 664 -20.02 -14.46 -20.52
CA LYS A 664 -20.16 -15.54 -21.52
C LYS A 664 -21.15 -16.62 -21.08
N LYS A 665 -22.43 -16.28 -21.07
CA LYS A 665 -23.49 -17.29 -21.23
C LYS A 665 -23.73 -17.44 -22.73
N SER A 666 -23.13 -18.44 -23.36
CA SER A 666 -23.62 -18.92 -24.66
C SER A 666 -24.23 -20.30 -24.46
N VAL A 667 -25.36 -20.55 -25.12
CA VAL A 667 -26.06 -21.85 -25.14
C VAL A 667 -25.15 -22.97 -25.66
N GLU A 668 -24.12 -22.61 -26.43
CA GLU A 668 -23.13 -23.54 -26.98
C GLU A 668 -22.26 -24.20 -25.90
N LEU A 669 -21.91 -23.50 -24.79
CA LEU A 669 -21.08 -24.07 -23.71
C LEU A 669 -21.77 -25.21 -22.96
N ASP A 670 -23.10 -25.16 -22.80
CA ASP A 670 -23.88 -26.22 -22.14
C ASP A 670 -23.99 -27.50 -22.99
N SER A 671 -23.77 -27.38 -24.32
CA SER A 671 -23.83 -28.50 -25.27
C SER A 671 -22.50 -29.24 -25.48
N ILE A 672 -21.39 -28.73 -24.92
CA ILE A 672 -20.07 -29.35 -25.08
C ILE A 672 -19.97 -30.65 -24.25
N ALA A 673 -19.78 -31.77 -24.95
CA ALA A 673 -19.46 -33.04 -24.34
C ALA A 673 -18.03 -33.00 -23.76
N VAL A 674 -17.90 -33.12 -22.43
CA VAL A 674 -16.60 -33.20 -21.76
C VAL A 674 -16.14 -34.65 -21.78
N LEU A 675 -15.10 -34.93 -22.57
CA LEU A 675 -14.49 -36.26 -22.68
C LEU A 675 -13.51 -36.52 -21.53
N ASP A 676 -13.25 -37.78 -21.18
CA ASP A 676 -12.33 -38.14 -20.09
C ASP A 676 -10.86 -37.78 -20.39
N ASN A 677 -10.51 -37.66 -21.68
CA ASN A 677 -9.20 -37.27 -22.16
C ASN A 677 -9.03 -35.74 -22.35
N ASP A 678 -10.04 -34.94 -21.99
CA ASP A 678 -9.94 -33.49 -22.07
C ASP A 678 -8.89 -32.97 -21.06
N VAL A 679 -7.82 -32.37 -21.57
CA VAL A 679 -6.69 -31.87 -20.78
C VAL A 679 -7.11 -30.80 -19.77
N GLY A 680 -8.09 -29.98 -20.10
CA GLY A 680 -8.64 -28.95 -19.21
C GLY A 680 -9.44 -29.55 -18.06
N PHE A 681 -10.28 -30.54 -18.37
CA PHE A 681 -11.02 -31.31 -17.36
C PHE A 681 -10.09 -32.07 -16.42
N GLN A 682 -9.09 -32.77 -16.96
CA GLN A 682 -8.11 -33.52 -16.16
C GLN A 682 -7.34 -32.60 -15.20
N LYS A 683 -6.84 -31.45 -15.69
CA LYS A 683 -6.15 -30.46 -14.85
C LYS A 683 -7.03 -29.90 -13.76
N TRP A 684 -8.29 -29.57 -14.09
CA TRP A 684 -9.23 -29.06 -13.10
C TRP A 684 -9.61 -30.11 -12.07
N SER A 685 -9.90 -31.35 -12.52
CA SER A 685 -10.27 -32.47 -11.65
C SER A 685 -9.15 -32.76 -10.66
N TYR A 686 -7.91 -32.88 -11.13
CA TYR A 686 -6.74 -33.05 -10.27
C TYR A 686 -6.61 -31.89 -9.27
N GLY A 687 -6.73 -30.64 -9.72
CA GLY A 687 -6.64 -29.47 -8.84
C GLY A 687 -7.76 -29.41 -7.79
N PHE A 688 -8.98 -29.79 -8.17
CA PHE A 688 -10.14 -29.88 -7.29
C PHE A 688 -9.93 -30.95 -6.21
N LEU A 689 -9.56 -32.16 -6.61
CA LEU A 689 -9.29 -33.27 -5.69
C LEU A 689 -8.09 -33.00 -4.81
N ALA A 690 -6.99 -32.46 -5.34
CA ALA A 690 -5.82 -32.06 -4.54
C ALA A 690 -6.20 -31.02 -3.46
N LYS A 691 -7.05 -30.05 -3.79
CA LYS A 691 -7.55 -29.09 -2.80
C LYS A 691 -8.38 -29.80 -1.72
N LYS A 692 -9.32 -30.68 -2.09
CA LYS A 692 -10.13 -31.45 -1.14
C LYS A 692 -9.29 -32.37 -0.27
N LEU A 693 -8.28 -33.01 -0.85
CA LEU A 693 -7.30 -33.83 -0.15
C LEU A 693 -6.57 -32.99 0.89
N SER A 694 -6.00 -31.85 0.49
CA SER A 694 -5.28 -30.95 1.41
C SER A 694 -6.16 -30.44 2.56
N MET A 695 -7.48 -30.37 2.35
CA MET A 695 -8.44 -30.00 3.38
C MET A 695 -8.65 -31.14 4.40
N ASN A 696 -8.84 -32.39 3.94
CA ASN A 696 -9.24 -33.49 4.82
C ASN A 696 -8.07 -34.24 5.47
N ILE A 697 -6.89 -34.23 4.83
CA ILE A 697 -5.71 -34.98 5.29
C ILE A 697 -5.31 -34.66 6.75
N PRO A 698 -5.26 -33.39 7.21
CA PRO A 698 -4.98 -33.08 8.61
C PRO A 698 -5.80 -33.88 9.62
N ALA A 699 -7.11 -33.97 9.41
CA ALA A 699 -8.00 -34.70 10.31
C ALA A 699 -7.81 -36.21 10.23
N ILE A 700 -7.58 -36.75 9.03
CA ILE A 700 -7.32 -38.18 8.82
C ILE A 700 -6.03 -38.60 9.52
N ILE A 701 -4.97 -37.79 9.40
CA ILE A 701 -3.68 -38.05 10.06
C ILE A 701 -3.84 -38.01 11.58
N SER A 702 -4.52 -36.98 12.10
CA SER A 702 -4.69 -36.77 13.54
C SER A 702 -5.52 -37.88 14.19
N ASN A 703 -6.60 -38.31 13.53
CA ASN A 703 -7.53 -39.31 14.07
C ASN A 703 -7.04 -40.76 13.95
N GLN A 704 -6.01 -41.04 13.12
CA GLN A 704 -5.57 -42.41 12.80
C GLN A 704 -4.10 -42.69 13.09
N GLU A 705 -3.44 -41.84 13.90
CA GLU A 705 -2.03 -42.01 14.29
C GLU A 705 -1.07 -42.16 13.09
N TYR A 706 -1.39 -41.51 11.97
CA TYR A 706 -0.47 -41.43 10.83
C TYR A 706 0.47 -40.24 10.98
N ARG A 707 1.59 -40.25 10.26
CA ARG A 707 2.54 -39.14 10.25
C ARG A 707 2.80 -38.64 8.84
N LYS A 708 2.86 -37.30 8.69
CA LYS A 708 3.36 -36.63 7.48
C LYS A 708 4.84 -36.31 7.66
N ALA A 709 5.69 -36.85 6.79
CA ALA A 709 7.13 -36.61 6.85
C ALA A 709 7.72 -36.31 5.47
N ARG A 710 8.76 -35.45 5.43
CA ARG A 710 9.51 -35.21 4.20
C ARG A 710 10.37 -36.43 3.91
N VAL A 711 10.29 -36.93 2.67
CA VAL A 711 11.04 -38.09 2.22
C VAL A 711 12.55 -37.84 2.40
N ASN A 712 13.19 -38.71 3.18
CA ASN A 712 14.62 -38.68 3.46
C ASN A 712 15.22 -40.09 3.30
N LYS A 713 16.54 -40.23 3.43
CA LYS A 713 17.23 -41.53 3.20
C LYS A 713 16.75 -42.64 4.15
N LEU A 714 16.38 -42.29 5.38
CA LEU A 714 15.87 -43.24 6.38
C LEU A 714 14.48 -43.74 5.99
N LEU A 715 13.54 -42.83 5.76
CA LEU A 715 12.18 -43.15 5.31
C LEU A 715 12.17 -43.97 4.02
N ARG A 716 13.03 -43.60 3.04
CA ARG A 716 13.17 -44.36 1.80
C ARG A 716 13.61 -45.80 2.04
N LYS A 717 14.56 -46.02 2.94
CA LYS A 717 15.05 -47.36 3.26
C LYS A 717 14.01 -48.16 4.05
N GLN A 718 13.28 -47.50 4.93
CA GLN A 718 12.31 -48.12 5.83
C GLN A 718 11.05 -48.61 5.11
N PHE A 719 10.55 -47.82 4.18
CA PHE A 719 9.27 -48.07 3.48
C PHE A 719 9.45 -48.38 1.98
N ASP A 720 10.69 -48.62 1.54
CA ASP A 720 11.05 -48.87 0.13
C ASP A 720 10.52 -47.80 -0.85
N ILE A 721 10.61 -46.52 -0.46
CA ILE A 721 10.04 -45.41 -1.23
C ILE A 721 10.88 -45.14 -2.51
N PRO A 722 10.30 -45.26 -3.72
CA PRO A 722 11.03 -45.08 -4.97
C PRO A 722 11.72 -43.71 -5.10
N ILE A 723 12.90 -43.68 -5.72
CA ILE A 723 13.75 -42.48 -5.85
C ILE A 723 13.02 -41.29 -6.50
N HIS A 724 12.12 -41.56 -7.44
CA HIS A 724 11.38 -40.53 -8.16
C HIS A 724 10.34 -39.80 -7.29
N ILE A 725 9.86 -40.44 -6.22
CA ILE A 725 8.93 -39.82 -5.26
C ILE A 725 9.70 -38.82 -4.40
N LYS A 726 9.30 -37.55 -4.46
CA LYS A 726 9.91 -36.42 -3.74
C LYS A 726 8.83 -35.69 -2.93
N GLY A 727 9.24 -34.93 -1.91
CA GLY A 727 8.32 -34.12 -1.11
C GLY A 727 7.91 -34.82 0.19
N PHE A 728 6.61 -34.87 0.47
CA PHE A 728 6.06 -35.43 1.71
C PHE A 728 5.29 -36.72 1.43
N VAL A 729 5.38 -37.66 2.37
CA VAL A 729 4.60 -38.92 2.40
C VAL A 729 3.83 -39.02 3.70
N TYR A 730 2.78 -39.83 3.67
CA TYR A 730 1.97 -40.22 4.82
C TYR A 730 2.30 -41.67 5.14
N HIS A 731 2.55 -42.01 6.41
CA HIS A 731 2.91 -43.37 6.81
C HIS A 731 2.38 -43.69 8.21
N GLN A 732 2.30 -44.99 8.54
CA GLN A 732 1.88 -45.44 9.86
C GLN A 732 2.93 -45.09 10.92
N GLU A 733 2.50 -44.68 12.12
CA GLU A 733 3.39 -44.53 13.27
C GLU A 733 3.87 -45.92 13.74
N ILE A 734 5.19 -46.12 13.78
CA ILE A 734 5.76 -47.34 14.33
C ILE A 734 6.06 -47.07 15.79
N SER A 735 5.41 -47.81 16.69
CA SER A 735 5.70 -47.76 18.13
C SER A 735 7.06 -48.40 18.40
N GLU A 736 8.14 -47.70 18.12
CA GLU A 736 9.45 -47.99 18.68
C GLU A 736 9.96 -46.75 19.39
N GLN A 737 9.80 -46.79 20.72
CA GLN A 737 10.57 -46.11 21.76
C GLN A 737 11.38 -44.90 21.29
N GLY A 738 10.96 -43.73 21.78
CA GLY A 738 11.55 -42.43 21.48
C GLY A 738 13.07 -42.44 21.46
N LYS A 739 13.63 -42.42 20.26
CA LYS A 739 14.85 -41.68 19.99
C LYS A 739 14.42 -40.44 19.24
N GLN A 740 14.46 -39.30 19.94
CA GLN A 740 14.58 -38.01 19.28
C GLN A 740 15.71 -38.14 18.26
N LEU A 741 15.38 -38.19 16.98
CA LEU A 741 16.33 -38.01 15.90
C LEU A 741 16.73 -36.53 15.93
N GLU A 742 17.60 -36.20 16.89
CA GLU A 742 18.30 -34.93 16.88
C GLU A 742 19.09 -34.86 15.57
N ASP A 743 18.88 -33.80 14.81
CA ASP A 743 19.62 -33.60 13.57
C ASP A 743 21.12 -33.50 13.92
N LYS A 744 21.99 -34.01 13.03
CA LYS A 744 23.44 -34.08 13.29
C LYS A 744 24.03 -32.73 13.65
N ALA A 745 23.54 -31.62 13.07
CA ALA A 745 24.00 -30.28 13.39
C ALA A 745 23.62 -29.85 14.81
N SER A 746 22.37 -30.09 15.23
CA SER A 746 21.93 -29.84 16.61
C SER A 746 22.72 -30.68 17.63
N HIS A 747 22.95 -31.96 17.33
CA HIS A 747 23.75 -32.85 18.19
C HIS A 747 25.23 -32.38 18.29
N ILE A 748 25.82 -31.91 17.17
CA ILE A 748 27.16 -31.31 17.15
C ILE A 748 27.22 -30.06 18.04
N LEU A 749 26.22 -29.18 17.94
CA LEU A 749 26.16 -27.93 18.71
C LEU A 749 26.00 -28.21 20.21
N ARG A 750 25.16 -29.18 20.57
CA ARG A 750 24.93 -29.58 21.97
C ARG A 750 26.17 -30.21 22.59
N LEU A 751 26.85 -31.10 21.86
CA LEU A 751 28.13 -31.69 22.31
C LEU A 751 29.18 -30.62 22.56
N LYS A 752 29.26 -29.60 21.70
CA LYS A 752 30.22 -28.50 21.85
C LYS A 752 29.84 -27.52 22.96
N GLN A 753 28.55 -27.32 23.24
CA GLN A 753 28.05 -26.53 24.37
C GLN A 753 28.31 -27.20 25.72
N HIS A 754 28.20 -28.53 25.80
CA HIS A 754 28.44 -29.27 27.05
C HIS A 754 29.92 -29.46 27.37
N ASP A 755 30.77 -29.65 26.36
CA ASP A 755 32.20 -29.80 26.56
C ASP A 755 33.01 -29.11 25.44
N LEU A 756 33.53 -27.94 25.77
CA LEU A 756 34.33 -27.12 24.86
C LEU A 756 35.67 -27.78 24.51
N SER A 757 36.16 -28.73 25.31
CA SER A 757 37.44 -29.41 25.09
C SER A 757 37.38 -30.49 23.99
N LEU A 758 36.17 -30.93 23.61
CA LEU A 758 35.98 -31.93 22.57
C LEU A 758 36.53 -31.45 21.22
N SER A 759 37.48 -32.19 20.66
CA SER A 759 38.02 -31.91 19.33
C SER A 759 36.99 -32.23 18.24
N ASN A 760 37.03 -31.49 17.12
CA ASN A 760 36.12 -31.72 15.99
C ASN A 760 36.22 -33.16 15.46
N ALA A 761 37.37 -33.81 15.60
CA ALA A 761 37.56 -35.21 15.23
C ALA A 761 36.80 -36.17 16.16
N LYS A 762 36.79 -35.90 17.47
CA LYS A 762 36.06 -36.70 18.45
C LYS A 762 34.55 -36.54 18.28
N ILE A 763 34.08 -35.31 18.06
CA ILE A 763 32.66 -35.02 17.76
C ILE A 763 32.22 -35.70 16.46
N ALA A 764 33.05 -35.64 15.42
CA ALA A 764 32.77 -36.30 14.15
C ALA A 764 32.63 -37.83 14.29
N SER A 765 33.46 -38.44 15.13
CA SER A 765 33.36 -39.86 15.47
C SER A 765 32.10 -40.19 16.28
N LEU A 766 31.72 -39.36 17.25
CA LEU A 766 30.51 -39.56 18.07
C LEU A 766 29.22 -39.40 17.27
N VAL A 767 29.18 -38.45 16.33
CA VAL A 767 27.98 -38.13 15.52
C VAL A 767 27.93 -38.96 14.21
N GLY A 768 29.02 -39.67 13.87
CA GLY A 768 29.12 -40.44 12.63
C GLY A 768 29.05 -39.55 11.39
N CYS A 769 29.90 -38.52 11.33
CA CYS A 769 30.04 -37.59 10.20
C CYS A 769 31.51 -37.25 9.93
N SER A 770 31.79 -36.45 8.90
CA SER A 770 33.17 -36.01 8.62
C SER A 770 33.61 -34.89 9.56
N ARG A 771 34.91 -34.80 9.85
CA ARG A 771 35.50 -33.67 10.60
C ARG A 771 35.21 -32.33 9.92
N GLN A 772 35.17 -32.32 8.58
CA GLN A 772 34.82 -31.13 7.79
C GLN A 772 33.37 -30.69 8.03
N TYR A 773 32.43 -31.62 8.14
CA TYR A 773 31.03 -31.32 8.43
C TYR A 773 30.86 -30.67 9.80
N VAL A 774 31.52 -31.20 10.84
CA VAL A 774 31.55 -30.60 12.18
C VAL A 774 32.13 -29.18 12.15
N SER A 775 33.25 -29.00 11.43
CA SER A 775 33.88 -27.69 11.25
C SER A 775 32.93 -26.67 10.60
N ASN A 776 32.21 -27.08 9.55
CA ASN A 776 31.27 -26.21 8.85
C ASN A 776 30.05 -25.84 9.73
N VAL A 777 29.52 -26.79 10.51
CA VAL A 777 28.40 -26.52 11.43
C VAL A 777 28.80 -25.53 12.52
N LEU A 778 30.00 -25.69 13.11
CA LEU A 778 30.49 -24.78 14.14
C LEU A 778 30.86 -23.39 13.59
N LYS A 779 31.40 -23.31 12.36
CA LYS A 779 31.73 -22.04 11.69
C LYS A 779 30.53 -21.19 11.28
N CYS A 780 29.33 -21.77 11.14
CA CYS A 780 28.12 -21.00 10.80
C CYS A 780 27.50 -20.26 12.01
N ARG A 781 28.12 -20.35 13.20
CA ARG A 781 27.64 -19.71 14.44
C ARG A 781 28.49 -18.52 14.89
N ASP A 782 29.71 -18.41 14.37
CA ASP A 782 30.56 -17.21 14.44
C ASP A 782 30.28 -16.33 13.20
#